data_AF-A0A7C7UN76-F1
#
_entry.id   AF-A0A7C7UN76-F1
#
_cell.length_a   1.000
_cell.length_b   1.000
_cell.length_c   1.000
_cell.angle_alpha   90.00
_cell.angle_beta   90.00
_cell.angle_gamma   90.00
#
_symmetry.space_group_name_H-M   'P 1'
#
loop_
_entity.id
_entity.type
_entity.pdbx_description
1 polymer ?
#
loop_
_entity_poly.entity_id
_entity_poly.type
_entity_poly.pdbx_seq_one_letter_code
_entity_poly.pdbx_strand_id
1 'polypeptide(L)'
;MCFLSSAHGPNWGYNFMKGKWSFVRIIDLLQVYEEPNKSIFNLLLISFLSLFFENLAIRWLSTELRLFAYFKNLVLIACFIGLGIGFALSKRKFNLYHVFPLMFCLFSGIVLFGTGVSKALLATDESKLPLIYPGVEEEFIWHAYSRPLIFSILFFYGAIVFVFCFNIMVFLPLGQAMGRMMSEFTPIRAYTLNIFGSLLGVWAFALVSFLYLPPIYWFALGLALSLWFLRRRAHVLLINALVCGAFLLLFHVGQGEAFWSPYYRIDIMPIENVSHSGEKVQIGYRLDVNYDFHQYALNLSPDFTNKYHDLFPMAIASERFYNLPYSFAQPKEVLVVGAGMGNDVAAALRHGAEKVDAVEIDPLIVALGKRLHPEKPYQSSKVNIIVDDARSFFKGSDKHYDMIVFGFLDSHTLFSSMSSLRLDNFVYTVESFQEAKKHLKDDGVLCLTFAVPKKWIGLRLFKMLEAVFGQKPLVLGGQTFIAGLSDKSYEELQAGADALTADEDIPLAVDDWPYLYMKERKIPSVYWQVLLLLAAISLVAILWVFPEATRIDWHFFFLGAAFLLIEIKGITDVALLFGSTWIVNSIVISSVLIMILLANLYISKVNISDIKIYYILLMASLLLSYLVPPGSLLKGVISSLLLSAPLFFAGIIFAASLKKTREIEIAFGSNLLGAVIGGLLEYASLVYGFRSLILVAMLLYALSLLALFIKRGHLAAM
;
A
#
# COMPACT_ATOMS: atom_id res chain seq x y z
N MET A 1 33.16 -8.33 -57.94
CA MET A 1 33.01 -6.92 -58.31
C MET A 1 31.54 -6.55 -58.15
N CYS A 2 31.29 -5.51 -57.35
CA CYS A 2 30.15 -4.57 -57.40
C CYS A 2 28.73 -5.12 -57.11
N PHE A 3 28.07 -4.76 -56.00
CA PHE A 3 27.47 -3.46 -55.57
C PHE A 3 26.01 -3.24 -56.03
N LEU A 4 25.10 -3.41 -55.05
CA LEU A 4 23.95 -2.60 -54.62
C LEU A 4 22.69 -2.31 -55.49
N SER A 5 21.57 -2.25 -54.74
CA SER A 5 20.30 -1.52 -54.93
C SER A 5 19.15 -2.34 -55.56
N SER A 6 17.91 -2.45 -55.04
CA SER A 6 17.13 -1.62 -54.11
C SER A 6 15.93 -2.36 -53.48
N ALA A 7 15.65 -2.06 -52.20
CA ALA A 7 14.35 -1.82 -51.56
C ALA A 7 13.17 -2.82 -51.70
N HIS A 8 12.93 -3.60 -50.63
CA HIS A 8 11.57 -3.91 -50.13
C HIS A 8 11.58 -3.89 -48.59
N GLY A 9 10.87 -2.93 -47.99
CA GLY A 9 10.66 -2.85 -46.54
C GLY A 9 9.62 -3.88 -46.06
N PRO A 10 9.72 -4.37 -44.82
CA PRO A 10 8.73 -5.31 -44.30
C PRO A 10 7.45 -4.58 -43.87
N ASN A 11 6.33 -5.01 -44.46
CA ASN A 11 4.94 -4.60 -44.18
C ASN A 11 4.58 -4.66 -42.69
N TRP A 12 4.53 -3.50 -42.03
CA TRP A 12 4.06 -3.37 -40.64
C TRP A 12 2.53 -3.31 -40.48
N GLY A 13 1.77 -3.18 -41.57
CA GLY A 13 0.33 -2.90 -41.51
C GLY A 13 -0.62 -4.11 -41.50
N TYR A 14 -0.18 -5.33 -41.83
CA TYR A 14 -1.12 -6.42 -42.17
C TYR A 14 -1.36 -7.46 -41.07
N ASN A 15 -0.57 -7.46 -39.99
CA ASN A 15 -0.66 -8.47 -38.92
C ASN A 15 -1.42 -8.02 -37.66
N PHE A 16 -1.98 -6.80 -37.64
CA PHE A 16 -2.66 -6.27 -36.45
C PHE A 16 -4.07 -6.85 -36.20
N MET A 17 -4.71 -7.46 -37.23
CA MET A 17 -6.15 -7.79 -37.17
C MET A 17 -6.53 -9.28 -37.08
N LYS A 18 -5.59 -10.22 -36.96
CA LYS A 18 -5.94 -11.64 -36.75
C LYS A 18 -5.29 -12.18 -35.49
N GLY A 19 -5.99 -11.99 -34.37
CA GLY A 19 -5.62 -12.48 -33.05
C GLY A 19 -5.36 -13.98 -33.02
N LYS A 20 -4.07 -14.34 -32.89
CA LYS A 20 -3.57 -15.58 -32.29
C LYS A 20 -2.22 -15.29 -31.66
N TRP A 21 -2.24 -14.63 -30.51
CA TRP A 21 -1.06 -14.54 -29.63
C TRP A 21 -0.97 -15.85 -28.84
N SER A 22 -0.06 -16.75 -29.24
CA SER A 22 0.31 -17.88 -28.38
C SER A 22 1.43 -17.46 -27.43
N PHE A 23 1.40 -17.95 -26.20
CA PHE A 23 2.41 -17.70 -25.15
C PHE A 23 3.86 -17.91 -25.64
N VAL A 24 4.04 -18.82 -26.62
CA VAL A 24 5.33 -19.15 -27.24
C VAL A 24 5.91 -17.99 -28.06
N ARG A 25 5.10 -17.21 -28.80
CA ARG A 25 5.63 -16.12 -29.65
C ARG A 25 6.10 -14.88 -28.86
N ILE A 26 5.57 -14.66 -27.66
CA ILE A 26 6.06 -13.60 -26.76
C ILE A 26 7.46 -13.97 -26.24
N ILE A 27 7.69 -15.25 -25.95
CA ILE A 27 8.99 -15.81 -25.58
C ILE A 27 9.97 -15.73 -26.76
N ASP A 28 9.52 -15.98 -28.01
CA ASP A 28 10.35 -15.83 -29.22
C ASP A 28 10.77 -14.37 -29.46
N LEU A 29 9.89 -13.39 -29.18
CA LEU A 29 10.19 -11.95 -29.23
C LEU A 29 11.24 -11.51 -28.20
N LEU A 30 11.42 -12.27 -27.12
CA LEU A 30 12.40 -12.02 -26.05
C LEU A 30 13.79 -12.65 -26.33
N GLN A 31 14.09 -13.05 -27.58
CA GLN A 31 15.35 -13.70 -27.98
C GLN A 31 15.71 -14.92 -27.11
N VAL A 32 14.71 -15.77 -26.83
CA VAL A 32 14.87 -17.01 -26.07
C VAL A 32 15.23 -18.15 -27.02
N TYR A 33 16.47 -18.23 -27.48
CA TYR A 33 16.97 -19.45 -28.15
C TYR A 33 18.26 -19.95 -27.48
N GLU A 34 18.41 -21.29 -27.46
CA GLU A 34 19.62 -22.11 -27.19
C GLU A 34 19.77 -22.93 -25.89
N GLU A 35 18.86 -22.91 -24.90
CA GLU A 35 19.03 -23.76 -23.69
C GLU A 35 17.74 -24.52 -23.34
N PRO A 36 17.81 -25.76 -22.80
CA PRO A 36 16.66 -26.65 -22.66
C PRO A 36 15.54 -26.02 -21.81
N ASN A 37 14.31 -26.13 -22.33
CA ASN A 37 13.06 -25.52 -21.84
C ASN A 37 12.81 -25.65 -20.30
N LYS A 38 13.44 -26.65 -19.65
CA LYS A 38 13.35 -26.90 -18.20
C LYS A 38 14.09 -25.86 -17.35
N SER A 39 15.20 -25.28 -17.80
CA SER A 39 15.92 -24.27 -17.01
C SER A 39 15.15 -22.93 -16.99
N ILE A 40 14.59 -22.53 -18.15
CA ILE A 40 13.78 -21.30 -18.28
C ILE A 40 12.53 -21.37 -17.41
N PHE A 41 11.76 -22.48 -17.48
CA PHE A 41 10.56 -22.63 -16.67
C PHE A 41 10.84 -22.54 -15.16
N ASN A 42 11.94 -23.17 -14.70
CA ASN A 42 12.30 -23.13 -13.29
C ASN A 42 12.68 -21.71 -12.85
N LEU A 43 13.40 -20.95 -13.67
CA LEU A 43 13.72 -19.55 -13.38
C LEU A 43 12.44 -18.69 -13.34
N LEU A 44 11.56 -18.82 -14.33
CA LEU A 44 10.27 -18.11 -14.33
C LEU A 44 9.45 -18.44 -13.08
N LEU A 45 9.38 -19.72 -12.71
CA LEU A 45 8.61 -20.17 -11.57
C LEU A 45 9.22 -19.71 -10.23
N ILE A 46 10.54 -19.74 -10.06
CA ILE A 46 11.15 -19.28 -8.79
C ILE A 46 11.02 -17.75 -8.63
N SER A 47 11.12 -17.00 -9.73
CA SER A 47 10.92 -15.55 -9.73
C SER A 47 9.45 -15.17 -9.51
N PHE A 48 8.53 -15.94 -10.10
CA PHE A 48 7.09 -15.88 -9.80
C PHE A 48 6.85 -16.09 -8.31
N LEU A 49 7.36 -17.18 -7.74
CA LEU A 49 7.14 -17.52 -6.33
C LEU A 49 7.75 -16.48 -5.40
N SER A 50 8.94 -15.95 -5.72
CA SER A 50 9.60 -14.93 -4.91
C SER A 50 8.73 -13.69 -4.77
N LEU A 51 8.22 -13.13 -5.88
CA LEU A 51 7.38 -11.93 -5.81
C LEU A 51 5.93 -12.23 -5.36
N PHE A 52 5.41 -13.42 -5.64
CA PHE A 52 4.10 -13.85 -5.15
C PHE A 52 4.08 -14.00 -3.62
N PHE A 53 5.08 -14.68 -3.05
CA PHE A 53 5.19 -14.83 -1.59
C PHE A 53 5.51 -13.51 -0.90
N GLU A 54 6.28 -12.62 -1.53
CA GLU A 54 6.52 -11.26 -1.02
C GLU A 54 5.20 -10.49 -0.89
N ASN A 55 4.40 -10.40 -1.96
CA ASN A 55 3.09 -9.75 -1.93
C ASN A 55 2.14 -10.40 -0.91
N LEU A 56 2.15 -11.74 -0.85
CA LEU A 56 1.38 -12.50 0.14
C LEU A 56 1.80 -12.13 1.57
N ALA A 57 3.10 -12.15 1.87
CA ALA A 57 3.63 -11.84 3.19
C ALA A 57 3.28 -10.40 3.60
N ILE A 58 3.46 -9.42 2.70
CA ILE A 58 3.17 -8.02 3.01
C ILE A 58 1.67 -7.83 3.27
N ARG A 59 0.80 -8.38 2.40
CA ARG A 59 -0.65 -8.26 2.58
C ARG A 59 -1.11 -8.95 3.86
N TRP A 60 -0.80 -10.23 3.98
CA TRP A 60 -1.35 -11.07 5.03
C TRP A 60 -0.82 -10.67 6.41
N LEU A 61 0.48 -10.41 6.57
CA LEU A 61 1.03 -9.96 7.85
C LEU A 61 0.47 -8.59 8.24
N SER A 62 0.23 -7.67 7.29
CA SER A 62 -0.34 -6.36 7.62
C SER A 62 -1.81 -6.42 8.07
N THR A 63 -2.54 -7.46 7.67
CA THR A 63 -3.91 -7.73 8.14
C THR A 63 -3.91 -8.46 9.49
N GLU A 64 -3.07 -9.48 9.65
CA GLU A 64 -3.05 -10.31 10.87
C GLU A 64 -2.34 -9.64 12.04
N LEU A 65 -1.28 -8.88 11.76
CA LEU A 65 -0.48 -8.22 12.77
C LEU A 65 -0.60 -6.71 12.62
N ARG A 66 -1.46 -6.12 13.45
CA ARG A 66 -1.73 -4.68 13.47
C ARG A 66 -0.48 -3.80 13.53
N LEU A 67 0.57 -4.26 14.22
CA LEU A 67 1.89 -3.64 14.25
C LEU A 67 2.47 -3.36 12.85
N PHE A 68 2.35 -4.34 11.95
CA PHE A 68 2.86 -4.26 10.59
C PHE A 68 1.92 -3.49 9.66
N ALA A 69 0.75 -3.05 10.12
CA ALA A 69 -0.03 -2.02 9.41
C ALA A 69 0.70 -0.67 9.41
N TYR A 70 1.41 -0.33 10.50
CA TYR A 70 2.19 0.92 10.66
C TYR A 70 3.59 0.83 10.05
N PHE A 71 4.15 -0.38 10.02
CA PHE A 71 5.51 -0.63 9.56
C PHE A 71 5.57 -1.56 8.33
N LYS A 72 4.68 -1.36 7.34
CA LYS A 72 4.56 -2.25 6.17
C LYS A 72 5.87 -2.44 5.40
N ASN A 73 6.66 -1.38 5.31
CA ASN A 73 7.95 -1.40 4.61
C ASN A 73 8.98 -2.34 5.26
N LEU A 74 8.80 -2.72 6.54
CA LEU A 74 9.70 -3.67 7.19
C LEU A 74 9.56 -5.09 6.64
N VAL A 75 8.35 -5.51 6.25
CA VAL A 75 8.15 -6.84 5.66
C VAL A 75 8.85 -6.90 4.30
N LEU A 76 8.67 -5.86 3.47
CA LEU A 76 9.36 -5.72 2.19
C LEU A 76 10.89 -5.72 2.36
N ILE A 77 11.41 -4.92 3.29
CA ILE A 77 12.84 -4.86 3.62
C ILE A 77 13.35 -6.25 4.05
N ALA A 78 12.62 -6.96 4.92
CA ALA A 78 12.98 -8.31 5.34
C ALA A 78 12.99 -9.32 4.18
N CYS A 79 12.01 -9.24 3.27
CA CYS A 79 11.99 -10.04 2.05
C CYS A 79 13.24 -9.78 1.19
N PHE A 80 13.58 -8.51 0.95
CA PHE A 80 14.76 -8.13 0.16
C PHE A 80 16.08 -8.56 0.81
N ILE A 81 16.21 -8.43 2.13
CA ILE A 81 17.38 -8.93 2.87
C ILE A 81 17.47 -10.46 2.75
N GLY A 82 16.36 -11.16 2.97
CA GLY A 82 16.31 -12.62 2.82
C GLY A 82 16.71 -13.07 1.42
N LEU A 83 16.07 -12.50 0.39
CA LEU A 83 16.40 -12.79 -1.01
C LEU A 83 17.86 -12.45 -1.34
N GLY A 84 18.35 -11.28 -0.90
CA GLY A 84 19.72 -10.82 -1.16
C GLY A 84 20.79 -11.70 -0.50
N ILE A 85 20.61 -12.04 0.78
CA ILE A 85 21.48 -12.99 1.49
C ILE A 85 21.42 -14.37 0.82
N GLY A 86 20.21 -14.83 0.46
CA GLY A 86 20.02 -16.06 -0.30
C GLY A 86 20.82 -16.07 -1.61
N PHE A 87 20.75 -14.98 -2.38
CA PHE A 87 21.45 -14.83 -3.66
C PHE A 87 22.98 -14.91 -3.48
N ALA A 88 23.51 -14.26 -2.44
CA ALA A 88 24.93 -14.35 -2.09
C ALA A 88 25.37 -15.79 -1.72
N LEU A 89 24.46 -16.58 -1.15
CA LEU A 89 24.69 -18.00 -0.81
C LEU A 89 24.53 -18.97 -1.98
N SER A 90 24.24 -18.49 -3.19
CA SER A 90 24.01 -19.35 -4.38
C SER A 90 25.18 -20.29 -4.68
N LYS A 91 26.43 -19.84 -4.48
CA LYS A 91 27.66 -20.62 -4.73
C LYS A 91 27.96 -21.70 -3.68
N ARG A 92 27.32 -21.66 -2.50
CA ARG A 92 27.51 -22.69 -1.46
C ARG A 92 26.95 -24.03 -1.96
N LYS A 93 27.51 -25.15 -1.51
CA LYS A 93 27.12 -26.50 -1.98
C LYS A 93 25.77 -26.98 -1.44
N PHE A 94 25.36 -26.55 -0.24
CA PHE A 94 24.12 -27.00 0.41
C PHE A 94 22.90 -26.31 -0.23
N ASN A 95 21.81 -27.04 -0.50
CA ASN A 95 20.58 -26.46 -1.06
C ASN A 95 19.52 -26.27 0.03
N LEU A 96 19.15 -25.04 0.33
CA LEU A 96 18.16 -24.71 1.37
C LEU A 96 16.71 -24.79 0.90
N TYR A 97 16.43 -24.91 -0.40
CA TYR A 97 15.05 -24.80 -0.90
C TYR A 97 14.09 -25.84 -0.27
N HIS A 98 14.58 -27.01 0.11
CA HIS A 98 13.77 -28.06 0.73
C HIS A 98 13.15 -27.70 2.09
N VAL A 99 13.68 -26.69 2.79
CA VAL A 99 13.09 -26.20 4.04
C VAL A 99 12.13 -25.03 3.82
N PHE A 100 12.06 -24.45 2.62
CA PHE A 100 11.24 -23.28 2.34
C PHE A 100 9.75 -23.47 2.69
N PRO A 101 9.02 -24.47 2.13
CA PRO A 101 7.59 -24.58 2.41
C PRO A 101 7.31 -24.86 3.89
N LEU A 102 8.17 -25.64 4.55
CA LEU A 102 8.08 -25.95 5.98
C LEU A 102 8.25 -24.69 6.83
N MET A 103 9.29 -23.89 6.57
CA MET A 103 9.54 -22.65 7.29
C MET A 103 8.41 -21.64 7.08
N PHE A 104 7.88 -21.55 5.86
CA PHE A 104 6.75 -20.67 5.57
C PHE A 104 5.48 -21.10 6.32
N CYS A 105 5.16 -22.41 6.33
CA CYS A 105 4.03 -22.95 7.09
C CYS A 105 4.22 -22.76 8.60
N LEU A 106 5.43 -22.98 9.12
CA LEU A 106 5.74 -22.78 10.54
C LEU A 106 5.59 -21.31 10.94
N PHE A 107 6.19 -20.40 10.19
CA PHE A 107 6.08 -18.96 10.40
C PHE A 107 4.61 -18.51 10.43
N SER A 108 3.86 -18.92 9.41
CA SER A 108 2.46 -18.56 9.27
C SER A 108 1.60 -19.21 10.37
N GLY A 109 1.92 -20.44 10.76
CA GLY A 109 1.27 -21.13 11.88
C GLY A 109 1.49 -20.40 13.21
N ILE A 110 2.70 -19.87 13.47
CA ILE A 110 3.00 -19.07 14.66
C ILE A 110 2.20 -17.77 14.67
N VAL A 111 2.11 -17.08 13.51
CA VAL A 111 1.31 -15.85 13.38
C VAL A 111 -0.19 -16.12 13.61
N LEU A 112 -0.74 -17.19 13.02
CA LEU A 112 -2.13 -17.60 13.23
C LEU A 112 -2.41 -17.97 14.69
N PHE A 113 -1.49 -18.69 15.32
CA PHE A 113 -1.62 -19.04 16.73
C PHE A 113 -1.61 -17.78 17.61
N GLY A 114 -0.64 -16.88 17.40
CA GLY A 114 -0.53 -15.65 18.16
C GLY A 114 -1.75 -14.73 18.01
N THR A 115 -2.29 -14.62 16.79
CA THR A 115 -3.52 -13.85 16.53
C THR A 115 -4.76 -14.53 17.08
N GLY A 116 -4.88 -15.85 16.96
CA GLY A 116 -5.96 -16.63 17.56
C GLY A 116 -6.00 -16.50 19.09
N VAL A 117 -4.84 -16.59 19.75
CA VAL A 117 -4.70 -16.34 21.20
C VAL A 117 -5.10 -14.90 21.54
N SER A 118 -4.66 -13.92 20.75
CA SER A 118 -4.99 -12.51 20.98
C SER A 118 -6.50 -12.26 20.88
N LYS A 119 -7.17 -12.85 19.88
CA LYS A 119 -8.64 -12.78 19.72
C LYS A 119 -9.38 -13.43 20.88
N ALA A 120 -8.95 -14.63 21.30
CA ALA A 120 -9.57 -15.34 22.42
C ALA A 120 -9.48 -14.53 23.72
N LEU A 121 -8.37 -13.81 23.93
CA LEU A 121 -8.20 -12.91 25.06
C LEU A 121 -9.07 -11.64 24.93
N LEU A 122 -9.17 -11.03 23.76
CA LEU A 122 -10.06 -9.87 23.49
C LEU A 122 -11.54 -10.22 23.69
N ALA A 123 -11.97 -11.43 23.31
CA ALA A 123 -13.34 -11.88 23.50
C ALA A 123 -13.78 -11.91 24.98
N THR A 124 -12.83 -11.94 25.92
CA THR A 124 -13.12 -11.89 27.36
C THR A 124 -13.17 -10.47 27.92
N ASP A 125 -12.58 -9.49 27.23
CA ASP A 125 -12.52 -8.08 27.63
C ASP A 125 -11.87 -7.24 26.50
N GLU A 126 -12.63 -6.33 25.87
CA GLU A 126 -12.14 -5.48 24.78
C GLU A 126 -10.94 -4.59 25.21
N SER A 127 -10.77 -4.33 26.51
CA SER A 127 -9.64 -3.56 27.03
C SER A 127 -8.33 -4.35 27.17
N LYS A 128 -8.34 -5.68 26.94
CA LYS A 128 -7.24 -6.56 27.37
C LYS A 128 -6.11 -6.79 26.36
N LEU A 129 -6.22 -6.49 25.07
CA LEU A 129 -5.07 -6.53 24.16
C LEU A 129 -5.06 -5.43 23.07
N PRO A 130 -4.99 -4.16 23.46
CA PRO A 130 -4.65 -3.09 22.52
C PRO A 130 -3.23 -3.20 21.99
N LEU A 131 -2.96 -2.57 20.85
CA LEU A 131 -1.59 -2.40 20.34
C LEU A 131 -0.77 -1.69 21.43
N ILE A 132 0.21 -2.42 21.99
CA ILE A 132 1.11 -1.84 22.98
C ILE A 132 2.16 -1.03 22.21
N TYR A 133 1.98 0.29 22.20
CA TYR A 133 2.84 1.21 21.45
C TYR A 133 3.59 2.13 22.42
N PRO A 134 4.94 2.19 22.34
CA PRO A 134 5.72 2.98 23.29
C PRO A 134 5.69 4.50 23.06
N GLY A 135 5.14 5.00 21.93
CA GLY A 135 5.30 6.41 21.51
C GLY A 135 4.01 7.22 21.40
N VAL A 136 3.30 7.51 22.50
CA VAL A 136 1.93 8.08 22.44
C VAL A 136 1.81 9.60 22.20
N GLU A 137 2.91 10.36 22.20
CA GLU A 137 2.85 11.84 22.14
C GLU A 137 3.14 12.45 20.77
N GLU A 138 3.97 11.80 19.94
CA GLU A 138 4.46 12.36 18.67
C GLU A 138 3.54 12.01 17.48
N GLU A 139 2.91 10.83 17.56
CA GLU A 139 1.96 10.30 16.60
C GLU A 139 0.76 9.72 17.34
N PHE A 140 -0.44 9.97 16.83
CA PHE A 140 -1.64 9.35 17.37
C PHE A 140 -1.98 8.04 16.65
N ILE A 141 -2.06 6.97 17.43
CA ILE A 141 -2.48 5.64 16.97
C ILE A 141 -3.80 5.26 17.64
N TRP A 142 -4.83 5.01 16.82
CA TRP A 142 -6.13 4.54 17.29
C TRP A 142 -6.01 3.25 18.09
N HIS A 143 -6.76 3.13 19.20
CA HIS A 143 -6.78 1.93 20.05
C HIS A 143 -5.39 1.42 20.49
N ALA A 144 -4.39 2.30 20.59
CA ALA A 144 -3.11 2.03 21.24
C ALA A 144 -3.16 2.47 22.70
N TYR A 145 -2.61 1.65 23.61
CA TYR A 145 -2.62 1.93 25.03
C TYR A 145 -1.20 1.88 25.60
N SER A 146 -0.90 2.82 26.49
CA SER A 146 0.34 2.83 27.24
C SER A 146 0.29 1.77 28.36
N ARG A 147 1.07 0.69 28.21
CA ARG A 147 1.36 -0.29 29.28
C ARG A 147 2.70 0.03 29.94
N PRO A 148 3.02 -0.54 31.13
CA PRO A 148 4.33 -0.36 31.77
C PRO A 148 5.48 -0.62 30.78
N LEU A 149 6.48 0.27 30.79
CA LEU A 149 7.52 0.37 29.76
C LEU A 149 8.17 -0.98 29.41
N ILE A 150 8.43 -1.84 30.40
CA ILE A 150 9.10 -3.14 30.19
C ILE A 150 8.27 -4.12 29.34
N PHE A 151 6.96 -4.19 29.55
CA PHE A 151 6.06 -5.07 28.79
C PHE A 151 5.87 -4.54 27.37
N SER A 152 5.75 -3.21 27.24
CA SER A 152 5.70 -2.53 25.95
C SER A 152 6.96 -2.79 25.13
N ILE A 153 8.14 -2.68 25.75
CA ILE A 153 9.41 -2.93 25.05
C ILE A 153 9.52 -4.39 24.63
N LEU A 154 9.31 -5.34 25.55
CA LEU A 154 9.51 -6.77 25.26
C LEU A 154 8.52 -7.29 24.21
N PHE A 155 7.24 -6.92 24.30
CA PHE A 155 6.23 -7.42 23.38
C PHE A 155 6.30 -6.73 22.01
N PHE A 156 6.41 -5.40 21.96
CA PHE A 156 6.45 -4.65 20.71
C PHE A 156 7.74 -4.92 19.93
N TYR A 157 8.90 -4.63 20.53
CA TYR A 157 10.18 -4.85 19.84
C TYR A 157 10.46 -6.33 19.63
N GLY A 158 10.09 -7.19 20.60
CA GLY A 158 10.23 -8.63 20.46
C GLY A 158 9.41 -9.18 19.28
N ALA A 159 8.15 -8.75 19.12
CA ALA A 159 7.32 -9.15 17.99
C ALA A 159 7.87 -8.61 16.66
N ILE A 160 8.29 -7.35 16.60
CA ILE A 160 8.92 -6.77 15.40
C ILE A 160 10.14 -7.59 15.00
N VAL A 161 11.08 -7.79 15.93
CA VAL A 161 12.34 -8.51 15.68
C VAL A 161 12.07 -9.95 15.28
N PHE A 162 11.16 -10.63 15.99
CA PHE A 162 10.79 -12.01 15.68
C PHE A 162 10.26 -12.12 14.25
N VAL A 163 9.25 -11.33 13.90
CA VAL A 163 8.62 -11.38 12.57
C VAL A 163 9.63 -10.98 11.49
N PHE A 164 10.42 -9.93 11.72
CA PHE A 164 11.42 -9.45 10.77
C PHE A 164 12.50 -10.52 10.50
N CYS A 165 13.10 -11.08 11.55
CA CYS A 165 14.13 -12.12 11.43
C CYS A 165 13.58 -13.40 10.80
N PHE A 166 12.39 -13.85 11.21
CA PHE A 166 11.79 -15.06 10.66
C PHE A 166 11.45 -14.87 9.17
N ASN A 167 10.95 -13.68 8.79
CA ASN A 167 10.68 -13.36 7.40
C ASN A 167 11.97 -13.36 6.56
N ILE A 168 13.09 -12.80 7.05
CA ILE A 168 14.40 -12.93 6.40
C ILE A 168 14.76 -14.41 6.16
N MET A 169 14.61 -15.24 7.20
CA MET A 169 14.95 -16.67 7.14
C MET A 169 14.10 -17.43 6.12
N VAL A 170 12.82 -17.08 5.99
CA VAL A 170 11.88 -17.66 5.02
C VAL A 170 12.27 -17.33 3.57
N PHE A 171 12.70 -16.10 3.29
CA PHE A 171 13.02 -15.68 1.92
C PHE A 171 14.44 -16.08 1.49
N LEU A 172 15.32 -16.42 2.43
CA LEU A 172 16.69 -16.85 2.15
C LEU A 172 16.78 -18.09 1.23
N PRO A 173 16.04 -19.20 1.46
CA PRO A 173 15.99 -20.33 0.54
C PRO A 173 15.52 -19.97 -0.88
N LEU A 174 14.55 -19.05 -1.02
CA LEU A 174 14.08 -18.59 -2.34
C LEU A 174 15.17 -17.82 -3.07
N GLY A 175 15.84 -16.89 -2.38
CA GLY A 175 16.96 -16.13 -2.93
C GLY A 175 18.10 -17.03 -3.39
N GLN A 176 18.45 -18.07 -2.61
CA GLN A 176 19.50 -19.02 -2.98
C GLN A 176 19.14 -19.83 -4.22
N ALA A 177 17.90 -20.33 -4.30
CA ALA A 177 17.42 -21.08 -5.46
C ALA A 177 17.43 -20.22 -6.72
N MET A 178 16.94 -18.98 -6.62
CA MET A 178 16.91 -18.01 -7.70
C MET A 178 18.32 -17.66 -8.19
N GLY A 179 19.26 -17.36 -7.28
CA GLY A 179 20.65 -17.04 -7.64
C GLY A 179 21.36 -18.17 -8.38
N ARG A 180 21.12 -19.43 -7.98
CA ARG A 180 21.64 -20.58 -8.72
C ARG A 180 21.08 -20.67 -10.13
N MET A 181 19.77 -20.56 -10.29
CA MET A 181 19.13 -20.64 -11.60
C MET A 181 19.56 -19.50 -12.52
N MET A 182 19.74 -18.28 -11.98
CA MET A 182 20.22 -17.14 -12.76
C MET A 182 21.67 -17.33 -13.25
N SER A 183 22.52 -18.03 -12.49
CA SER A 183 23.91 -18.33 -12.89
C SER A 183 24.03 -19.24 -14.12
N GLU A 184 22.94 -19.92 -14.51
CA GLU A 184 22.88 -20.77 -15.71
C GLU A 184 22.69 -19.95 -17.01
N PHE A 185 22.38 -18.66 -16.92
CA PHE A 185 22.07 -17.81 -18.08
C PHE A 185 23.04 -16.63 -18.20
N THR A 186 23.09 -16.04 -19.40
CA THR A 186 23.75 -14.74 -19.57
C THR A 186 23.06 -13.65 -18.73
N PRO A 187 23.79 -12.67 -18.17
CA PRO A 187 23.24 -11.72 -17.19
C PRO A 187 21.94 -11.03 -17.61
N ILE A 188 21.87 -10.54 -18.85
CA ILE A 188 20.67 -9.86 -19.36
C ILE A 188 19.50 -10.83 -19.51
N ARG A 189 19.76 -12.06 -19.98
CA ARG A 189 18.71 -13.07 -20.15
C ARG A 189 18.19 -13.54 -18.81
N ALA A 190 19.07 -13.81 -17.86
CA ALA A 190 18.72 -14.15 -16.48
C ALA A 190 17.82 -13.07 -15.88
N TYR A 191 18.24 -11.81 -16.00
CA TYR A 191 17.49 -10.66 -15.47
C TYR A 191 16.13 -10.48 -16.14
N THR A 192 16.05 -10.61 -17.47
CA THR A 192 14.80 -10.49 -18.22
C THR A 192 13.81 -11.58 -17.82
N LEU A 193 14.26 -12.83 -17.73
CA LEU A 193 13.42 -13.94 -17.27
C LEU A 193 12.98 -13.74 -15.83
N ASN A 194 13.87 -13.28 -14.96
CA ASN A 194 13.54 -12.99 -13.56
C ASN A 194 12.40 -11.96 -13.47
N ILE A 195 12.56 -10.80 -14.10
CA ILE A 195 11.56 -9.72 -14.07
C ILE A 195 10.23 -10.17 -14.69
N PHE A 196 10.28 -10.94 -15.78
CA PHE A 196 9.07 -11.46 -16.40
C PHE A 196 8.34 -12.47 -15.50
N GLY A 197 9.06 -13.40 -14.86
CA GLY A 197 8.49 -14.33 -13.89
C GLY A 197 7.88 -13.62 -12.69
N SER A 198 8.59 -12.62 -12.15
CA SER A 198 8.11 -11.75 -11.08
C SER A 198 6.83 -11.01 -11.46
N LEU A 199 6.75 -10.44 -12.68
CA LEU A 199 5.55 -9.78 -13.19
C LEU A 199 4.35 -10.74 -13.19
N LEU A 200 4.53 -11.99 -13.64
CA LEU A 200 3.46 -13.00 -13.58
C LEU A 200 3.02 -13.29 -12.13
N GLY A 201 3.95 -13.26 -11.17
CA GLY A 201 3.66 -13.40 -9.74
C GLY A 201 2.74 -12.29 -9.21
N VAL A 202 3.04 -11.03 -9.59
CA VAL A 202 2.22 -9.86 -9.25
C VAL A 202 0.82 -10.00 -9.83
N TRP A 203 0.70 -10.35 -11.11
CA TRP A 203 -0.62 -10.50 -11.75
C TRP A 203 -1.44 -11.66 -11.17
N ALA A 204 -0.80 -12.78 -10.81
CA ALA A 204 -1.49 -13.86 -10.12
C ALA A 204 -2.02 -13.42 -8.75
N PHE A 205 -1.23 -12.64 -8.00
CA PHE A 205 -1.67 -12.08 -6.72
C PHE A 205 -2.79 -11.02 -6.89
N ALA A 206 -2.68 -10.17 -7.91
CA ALA A 206 -3.72 -9.21 -8.27
C ALA A 206 -5.04 -9.91 -8.64
N LEU A 207 -4.97 -11.01 -9.39
CA LEU A 207 -6.14 -11.78 -9.79
C LEU A 207 -6.86 -12.41 -8.59
N VAL A 208 -6.14 -13.06 -7.67
CA VAL A 208 -6.77 -13.62 -6.46
C VAL A 208 -7.38 -12.53 -5.58
N SER A 209 -6.80 -11.33 -5.58
CA SER A 209 -7.33 -10.16 -4.89
C SER A 209 -8.61 -9.63 -5.53
N PHE A 210 -8.63 -9.53 -6.86
CA PHE A 210 -9.77 -9.09 -7.65
C PHE A 210 -10.96 -10.07 -7.54
N LEU A 211 -10.68 -11.36 -7.37
CA LEU A 211 -11.69 -12.41 -7.20
C LEU A 211 -12.21 -12.54 -5.76
N TYR A 212 -11.84 -11.64 -4.85
CA TYR A 212 -12.29 -11.65 -3.45
C TYR A 212 -11.98 -12.96 -2.72
N LEU A 213 -10.92 -13.67 -3.13
CA LEU A 213 -10.57 -14.97 -2.57
C LEU A 213 -9.90 -14.79 -1.19
N PRO A 214 -10.30 -15.54 -0.15
CA PRO A 214 -9.64 -15.50 1.15
C PRO A 214 -8.21 -16.07 1.10
N PRO A 215 -7.34 -15.77 2.09
CA PRO A 215 -5.92 -16.10 2.08
C PRO A 215 -5.62 -17.58 1.88
N ILE A 216 -6.50 -18.48 2.31
CA ILE A 216 -6.31 -19.93 2.10
C ILE A 216 -6.02 -20.27 0.64
N TYR A 217 -6.64 -19.58 -0.32
CA TYR A 217 -6.39 -19.79 -1.75
C TYR A 217 -5.02 -19.24 -2.18
N TRP A 218 -4.57 -18.14 -1.59
CA TRP A 218 -3.27 -17.55 -1.87
C TRP A 218 -2.15 -18.48 -1.37
N PHE A 219 -2.29 -18.96 -0.13
CA PHE A 219 -1.40 -19.94 0.48
C PHE A 219 -1.39 -21.25 -0.31
N ALA A 220 -2.56 -21.79 -0.66
CA ALA A 220 -2.67 -23.03 -1.41
C ALA A 220 -1.97 -22.94 -2.77
N LEU A 221 -2.20 -21.84 -3.51
CA LEU A 221 -1.56 -21.60 -4.80
C LEU A 221 -0.02 -21.53 -4.68
N GLY A 222 0.48 -20.68 -3.78
CA GLY A 222 1.93 -20.50 -3.59
C GLY A 222 2.61 -21.78 -3.11
N LEU A 223 2.03 -22.46 -2.10
CA LEU A 223 2.59 -23.69 -1.55
C LEU A 223 2.56 -24.82 -2.58
N ALA A 224 1.45 -25.03 -3.30
CA ALA A 224 1.35 -26.08 -4.30
C ALA A 224 2.41 -25.91 -5.42
N LEU A 225 2.57 -24.69 -5.92
CA LEU A 225 3.59 -24.38 -6.92
C LEU A 225 5.02 -24.54 -6.38
N SER A 226 5.25 -24.22 -5.09
CA SER A 226 6.56 -24.37 -4.45
C SER A 226 7.04 -25.82 -4.38
N LEU A 227 6.12 -26.79 -4.30
CA LEU A 227 6.43 -28.23 -4.23
C LEU A 227 7.06 -28.76 -5.52
N TRP A 228 6.90 -28.06 -6.66
CA TRP A 228 7.50 -28.43 -7.94
C TRP A 228 9.00 -28.71 -7.85
N PHE A 229 9.73 -27.87 -7.12
CA PHE A 229 11.19 -27.98 -6.98
C PHE A 229 11.62 -29.17 -6.11
N LEU A 230 10.70 -29.78 -5.35
CA LEU A 230 10.95 -30.93 -4.49
C LEU A 230 10.66 -32.28 -5.17
N ARG A 231 10.02 -32.28 -6.35
CA ARG A 231 9.57 -33.50 -7.05
C ARG A 231 10.64 -34.55 -7.33
N ARG A 232 11.91 -34.17 -7.34
CA ARG A 232 13.03 -35.11 -7.56
C ARG A 232 13.38 -35.94 -6.32
N ARG A 233 12.86 -35.59 -5.14
CA ARG A 233 13.10 -36.29 -3.87
C ARG A 233 11.77 -36.66 -3.23
N ALA A 234 11.25 -37.86 -3.54
CA ALA A 234 9.90 -38.29 -3.16
C ALA A 234 9.61 -38.15 -1.66
N HIS A 235 10.55 -38.55 -0.78
CA HIS A 235 10.39 -38.41 0.67
C HIS A 235 10.30 -36.95 1.13
N VAL A 236 11.13 -36.06 0.57
CA VAL A 236 11.10 -34.61 0.89
C VAL A 236 9.80 -33.99 0.39
N LEU A 237 9.37 -34.35 -0.83
CA LEU A 237 8.10 -33.90 -1.39
C LEU A 237 6.92 -34.33 -0.51
N LEU A 238 6.87 -35.61 -0.12
CA LEU A 238 5.78 -36.15 0.69
C LEU A 238 5.69 -35.43 2.04
N ILE A 239 6.81 -35.27 2.76
CA ILE A 239 6.84 -34.56 4.04
C ILE A 239 6.35 -33.11 3.86
N ASN A 240 6.85 -32.39 2.85
CA ASN A 240 6.42 -31.02 2.60
C ASN A 240 4.93 -30.94 2.23
N ALA A 241 4.44 -31.85 1.39
CA ALA A 241 3.04 -31.90 0.98
C ALA A 241 2.11 -32.16 2.17
N LEU A 242 2.48 -33.10 3.05
CA LEU A 242 1.71 -33.40 4.26
C LEU A 242 1.67 -32.20 5.23
N VAL A 243 2.81 -31.54 5.46
CA VAL A 243 2.86 -30.35 6.33
C VAL A 243 2.08 -29.19 5.73
N CYS A 244 2.21 -28.94 4.43
CA CYS A 244 1.43 -27.90 3.74
C CYS A 244 -0.07 -28.20 3.82
N GLY A 245 -0.47 -29.45 3.58
CA GLY A 245 -1.87 -29.87 3.69
C GLY A 245 -2.42 -29.72 5.11
N ALA A 246 -1.67 -30.16 6.12
CA ALA A 246 -2.04 -29.99 7.52
C ALA A 246 -2.16 -28.51 7.91
N PHE A 247 -1.21 -27.67 7.47
CA PHE A 247 -1.25 -26.23 7.66
C PHE A 247 -2.49 -25.60 7.02
N LEU A 248 -2.81 -25.92 5.76
CA LEU A 248 -3.99 -25.37 5.08
C LEU A 248 -5.30 -25.80 5.77
N LEU A 249 -5.37 -27.02 6.30
CA LEU A 249 -6.52 -27.47 7.09
C LEU A 249 -6.65 -26.67 8.39
N LEU A 250 -5.57 -26.50 9.14
CA LEU A 250 -5.57 -25.68 10.35
C LEU A 250 -5.91 -24.21 10.05
N PHE A 251 -5.39 -23.68 8.94
CA PHE A 251 -5.67 -22.33 8.46
C PHE A 251 -7.16 -22.13 8.18
N HIS A 252 -7.78 -23.09 7.49
CA HIS A 252 -9.20 -23.05 7.16
C HIS A 252 -10.06 -22.96 8.42
N VAL A 253 -9.74 -23.78 9.43
CA VAL A 253 -10.46 -23.82 10.70
C VAL A 253 -10.24 -22.54 11.52
N GLY A 254 -9.04 -21.96 11.48
CA GLY A 254 -8.67 -20.81 12.34
C GLY A 254 -9.11 -19.43 11.84
N GLN A 255 -9.43 -19.25 10.56
CA GLN A 255 -9.73 -17.93 9.98
C GLN A 255 -11.14 -17.39 10.30
N GLY A 256 -12.12 -18.27 10.56
CA GLY A 256 -13.52 -17.91 10.72
C GLY A 256 -14.18 -17.42 9.42
N GLU A 257 -15.44 -17.02 9.50
CA GLU A 257 -16.16 -16.40 8.37
C GLU A 257 -15.79 -14.91 8.28
N ALA A 258 -15.14 -14.52 7.19
CA ALA A 258 -14.83 -13.14 6.89
C ALA A 258 -14.86 -12.91 5.37
N PHE A 259 -15.23 -11.70 4.97
CA PHE A 259 -15.17 -11.28 3.58
C PHE A 259 -13.80 -10.68 3.26
N TRP A 260 -13.35 -10.81 2.02
CA TRP A 260 -12.06 -10.30 1.58
C TRP A 260 -12.24 -9.42 0.37
N SER A 261 -12.16 -8.11 0.55
CA SER A 261 -12.12 -7.16 -0.56
C SER A 261 -10.68 -6.95 -1.04
N PRO A 262 -10.48 -6.30 -2.20
CA PRO A 262 -9.16 -5.80 -2.62
C PRO A 262 -8.54 -4.78 -1.65
N TYR A 263 -9.24 -4.37 -0.59
CA TYR A 263 -8.81 -3.42 0.43
C TYR A 263 -8.61 -4.11 1.79
N TYR A 264 -9.60 -4.88 2.24
CA TYR A 264 -9.71 -5.34 3.62
C TYR A 264 -10.06 -6.81 3.77
N ARG A 265 -9.71 -7.35 4.93
CA ARG A 265 -10.53 -8.39 5.57
C ARG A 265 -11.67 -7.69 6.30
N ILE A 266 -12.93 -8.07 6.03
CA ILE A 266 -14.13 -7.45 6.58
C ILE A 266 -14.90 -8.47 7.43
N ASP A 267 -15.16 -8.13 8.68
CA ASP A 267 -16.07 -8.85 9.58
C ASP A 267 -17.36 -8.04 9.76
N ILE A 268 -18.49 -8.74 9.81
CA ILE A 268 -19.80 -8.13 10.03
C ILE A 268 -20.46 -8.79 11.23
N MET A 269 -20.88 -7.97 12.19
CA MET A 269 -21.49 -8.44 13.43
C MET A 269 -22.83 -7.72 13.63
N PRO A 270 -23.95 -8.44 13.86
CA PRO A 270 -25.21 -7.79 14.17
C PRO A 270 -25.13 -7.09 15.54
N ILE A 271 -25.79 -5.94 15.66
CA ILE A 271 -25.92 -5.20 16.92
C ILE A 271 -27.33 -5.43 17.44
N GLU A 272 -27.43 -6.30 18.45
CA GLU A 272 -28.69 -6.76 19.02
C GLU A 272 -28.73 -6.50 20.53
N ASN A 273 -29.92 -6.22 21.04
CA ASN A 273 -30.20 -6.18 22.48
C ASN A 273 -31.57 -6.82 22.74
N VAL A 274 -31.82 -7.22 23.98
CA VAL A 274 -33.09 -7.83 24.39
C VAL A 274 -33.94 -6.77 25.09
N SER A 275 -35.13 -6.54 24.58
CA SER A 275 -36.10 -5.62 25.18
C SER A 275 -36.64 -6.12 26.52
N HIS A 276 -37.28 -5.24 27.28
CA HIS A 276 -37.94 -5.60 28.55
C HIS A 276 -39.01 -6.69 28.40
N SER A 277 -39.58 -6.89 27.20
CA SER A 277 -40.55 -7.94 26.89
C SER A 277 -39.91 -9.27 26.46
N GLY A 278 -38.58 -9.35 26.41
CA GLY A 278 -37.83 -10.52 25.95
C GLY A 278 -37.65 -10.61 24.43
N GLU A 279 -38.18 -9.66 23.65
CA GLU A 279 -37.98 -9.59 22.20
C GLU A 279 -36.53 -9.19 21.89
N LYS A 280 -35.85 -9.95 21.01
CA LYS A 280 -34.56 -9.56 20.44
C LYS A 280 -34.77 -8.45 19.42
N VAL A 281 -34.18 -7.30 19.68
CA VAL A 281 -34.23 -6.14 18.79
C VAL A 281 -32.85 -5.96 18.18
N GLN A 282 -32.79 -5.79 16.88
CA GLN A 282 -31.55 -5.48 16.16
C GLN A 282 -31.60 -4.04 15.67
N ILE A 283 -30.63 -3.22 16.08
CA ILE A 283 -30.51 -1.84 15.58
C ILE A 283 -29.74 -1.79 14.25
N GLY A 284 -28.84 -2.74 13.99
CA GLY A 284 -28.01 -2.66 12.79
C GLY A 284 -26.86 -3.67 12.78
N TYR A 285 -25.78 -3.26 12.13
CA TYR A 285 -24.55 -4.04 12.00
C TYR A 285 -23.31 -3.20 12.32
N ARG A 286 -22.32 -3.83 12.94
CA ARG A 286 -20.94 -3.34 13.07
C ARG A 286 -20.10 -3.97 11.97
N LEU A 287 -19.28 -3.14 11.31
CA LEU A 287 -18.31 -3.56 10.32
C LEU A 287 -16.91 -3.26 10.87
N ASP A 288 -16.12 -4.33 10.99
CA ASP A 288 -14.71 -4.26 11.36
C ASP A 288 -13.85 -4.58 10.14
N VAL A 289 -12.72 -3.90 10.00
CA VAL A 289 -11.72 -4.19 8.97
C VAL A 289 -10.39 -4.53 9.61
N ASN A 290 -9.75 -5.59 9.13
CA ASN A 290 -8.48 -6.07 9.69
C ASN A 290 -8.51 -6.17 11.23
N TYR A 291 -9.65 -6.61 11.80
CA TYR A 291 -9.92 -6.73 13.24
C TYR A 291 -10.10 -5.43 14.03
N ASP A 292 -10.07 -4.29 13.36
CA ASP A 292 -10.30 -2.98 13.97
C ASP A 292 -11.69 -2.46 13.58
N PHE A 293 -12.32 -1.74 14.51
CA PHE A 293 -13.58 -1.05 14.23
C PHE A 293 -13.43 -0.09 13.05
N HIS A 294 -14.36 -0.17 12.09
CA HIS A 294 -14.43 0.74 10.96
C HIS A 294 -15.70 1.58 10.97
N GLN A 295 -16.88 0.96 10.97
CA GLN A 295 -18.14 1.70 10.83
C GLN A 295 -19.35 0.91 11.34
N TYR A 296 -20.47 1.60 11.46
CA TYR A 296 -21.78 0.99 11.72
C TYR A 296 -22.72 1.18 10.53
N ALA A 297 -23.71 0.30 10.45
CA ALA A 297 -24.92 0.44 9.64
C ALA A 297 -26.14 0.37 10.57
N LEU A 298 -26.52 1.52 11.13
CA LEU A 298 -27.55 1.65 12.16
C LEU A 298 -28.91 2.03 11.57
N ASN A 299 -29.98 1.57 12.21
CA ASN A 299 -31.32 2.10 12.02
C ASN A 299 -31.50 3.35 12.87
N LEU A 300 -31.42 4.52 12.24
CA LEU A 300 -31.60 5.82 12.88
C LEU A 300 -32.87 6.51 12.37
N SER A 301 -33.86 5.72 11.93
CA SER A 301 -35.17 6.26 11.57
C SER A 301 -35.91 6.73 12.83
N PRO A 302 -36.67 7.85 12.77
CA PRO A 302 -37.38 8.39 13.92
C PRO A 302 -38.31 7.37 14.59
N ASP A 303 -38.98 6.52 13.80
CA ASP A 303 -39.87 5.47 14.33
C ASP A 303 -39.12 4.46 15.21
N PHE A 304 -37.90 4.09 14.79
CA PHE A 304 -37.08 3.14 15.53
C PHE A 304 -36.44 3.79 16.76
N THR A 305 -35.85 4.98 16.60
CA THR A 305 -35.13 5.66 17.68
C THR A 305 -36.07 6.07 18.81
N ASN A 306 -37.29 6.55 18.50
CA ASN A 306 -38.30 6.87 19.51
C ASN A 306 -38.78 5.64 20.29
N LYS A 307 -38.86 4.47 19.64
CA LYS A 307 -39.35 3.24 20.26
C LYS A 307 -38.28 2.52 21.10
N TYR A 308 -37.02 2.58 20.69
CA TYR A 308 -35.93 1.78 21.25
C TYR A 308 -34.78 2.61 21.83
N HIS A 309 -35.01 3.90 22.12
CA HIS A 309 -34.01 4.82 22.69
C HIS A 309 -33.26 4.22 23.88
N ASP A 310 -34.01 3.73 24.87
CA ASP A 310 -33.46 3.19 26.12
C ASP A 310 -32.65 1.90 25.91
N LEU A 311 -32.91 1.19 24.81
CA LEU A 311 -32.27 -0.10 24.51
C LEU A 311 -30.89 0.08 23.86
N PHE A 312 -30.68 1.19 23.16
CA PHE A 312 -29.46 1.49 22.42
C PHE A 312 -28.99 2.94 22.59
N PRO A 313 -28.81 3.44 23.83
CA PRO A 313 -28.58 4.85 24.08
C PRO A 313 -27.33 5.40 23.36
N MET A 314 -26.24 4.63 23.33
CA MET A 314 -25.00 5.03 22.66
C MET A 314 -25.11 5.05 21.14
N ALA A 315 -25.76 4.04 20.54
CA ALA A 315 -25.91 3.97 19.10
C ALA A 315 -26.88 5.04 18.58
N ILE A 316 -27.92 5.35 19.36
CA ILE A 316 -28.89 6.41 19.03
C ILE A 316 -28.29 7.80 19.28
N ALA A 317 -27.40 7.97 20.26
CA ALA A 317 -26.65 9.21 20.40
C ALA A 317 -25.84 9.57 19.14
N SER A 318 -25.40 8.56 18.36
CA SER A 318 -24.71 8.78 17.09
C SER A 318 -25.59 9.43 16.02
N GLU A 319 -26.93 9.32 16.12
CA GLU A 319 -27.89 10.01 15.24
C GLU A 319 -27.59 11.50 15.14
N ARG A 320 -27.24 12.12 16.28
CA ARG A 320 -26.94 13.55 16.34
C ARG A 320 -25.84 13.93 15.35
N PHE A 321 -24.78 13.13 15.22
CA PHE A 321 -23.65 13.46 14.34
C PHE A 321 -24.03 13.37 12.86
N TYR A 322 -24.78 12.33 12.47
CA TYR A 322 -25.23 12.17 11.08
C TYR A 322 -26.26 13.23 10.66
N ASN A 323 -27.12 13.64 11.58
CA ASN A 323 -28.18 14.60 11.30
C ASN A 323 -27.72 16.07 11.44
N LEU A 324 -26.62 16.33 12.15
CA LEU A 324 -26.13 17.69 12.43
C LEU A 324 -25.93 18.55 11.18
N PRO A 325 -25.34 18.06 10.06
CA PRO A 325 -25.19 18.85 8.83
C PRO A 325 -26.51 19.45 8.32
N TYR A 326 -27.63 18.76 8.56
CA TYR A 326 -28.95 19.12 8.05
C TYR A 326 -29.79 19.95 9.04
N SER A 327 -29.26 20.19 10.25
CA SER A 327 -29.93 21.01 11.26
C SER A 327 -29.91 22.51 10.94
N PHE A 328 -28.96 22.95 10.11
CA PHE A 328 -28.77 24.35 9.73
C PHE A 328 -28.82 24.61 8.22
N ALA A 329 -28.93 23.55 7.41
CA ALA A 329 -29.06 23.63 5.96
C ALA A 329 -30.08 22.60 5.46
N GLN A 330 -30.77 22.92 4.36
CA GLN A 330 -31.76 22.05 3.71
C GLN A 330 -31.33 21.77 2.26
N PRO A 331 -30.22 21.04 2.05
CA PRO A 331 -29.65 20.81 0.72
C PRO A 331 -30.51 19.87 -0.12
N LYS A 332 -30.62 20.12 -1.43
CA LYS A 332 -31.30 19.24 -2.38
C LYS A 332 -30.34 18.26 -3.04
N GLU A 333 -29.16 18.74 -3.42
CA GLU A 333 -28.07 17.97 -4.01
C GLU A 333 -26.92 17.81 -3.01
N VAL A 334 -26.75 16.59 -2.50
CA VAL A 334 -25.75 16.25 -1.49
C VAL A 334 -24.71 15.30 -2.09
N LEU A 335 -23.44 15.59 -1.84
CA LEU A 335 -22.35 14.64 -2.04
C LEU A 335 -21.93 14.07 -0.69
N VAL A 336 -22.03 12.75 -0.53
CA VAL A 336 -21.47 12.04 0.62
C VAL A 336 -20.21 11.34 0.17
N VAL A 337 -19.07 11.70 0.75
CA VAL A 337 -17.78 11.11 0.45
C VAL A 337 -17.41 10.15 1.57
N GLY A 338 -16.95 8.94 1.24
CA GLY A 338 -16.74 7.87 2.22
C GLY A 338 -18.08 7.34 2.75
N ALA A 339 -19.04 7.14 1.83
CA ALA A 339 -20.43 6.85 2.18
C ALA A 339 -20.62 5.52 2.94
N GLY A 340 -19.64 4.62 2.89
CA GLY A 340 -19.62 3.41 3.69
C GLY A 340 -20.85 2.53 3.47
N MET A 341 -21.42 2.02 4.55
CA MET A 341 -22.66 1.24 4.51
C MET A 341 -23.92 2.10 4.35
N GLY A 342 -23.82 3.43 4.47
CA GLY A 342 -24.86 4.37 4.05
C GLY A 342 -25.54 5.20 5.14
N ASN A 343 -25.03 5.29 6.37
CA ASN A 343 -25.71 6.07 7.42
C ASN A 343 -25.79 7.57 7.13
N ASP A 344 -24.73 8.19 6.56
CA ASP A 344 -24.77 9.58 6.09
C ASP A 344 -25.76 9.79 4.94
N VAL A 345 -25.85 8.81 4.04
CA VAL A 345 -26.82 8.82 2.92
C VAL A 345 -28.25 8.69 3.46
N ALA A 346 -28.47 7.83 4.45
CA ALA A 346 -29.76 7.72 5.14
C ALA A 346 -30.14 9.05 5.82
N ALA A 347 -29.18 9.72 6.47
CA ALA A 347 -29.40 11.04 7.07
C ALA A 347 -29.79 12.10 6.04
N ALA A 348 -29.10 12.15 4.89
CA ALA A 348 -29.46 13.05 3.78
C ALA A 348 -30.91 12.83 3.32
N LEU A 349 -31.30 11.57 3.14
CA LEU A 349 -32.65 11.20 2.72
C LEU A 349 -33.71 11.56 3.76
N ARG A 350 -33.44 11.34 5.05
CA ARG A 350 -34.33 11.73 6.16
C ARG A 350 -34.60 13.23 6.19
N HIS A 351 -33.60 14.04 5.80
CA HIS A 351 -33.70 15.50 5.74
C HIS A 351 -34.12 16.05 4.37
N GLY A 352 -34.68 15.19 3.52
CA GLY A 352 -35.37 15.65 2.31
C GLY A 352 -34.49 15.89 1.10
N ALA A 353 -33.21 15.49 1.11
CA ALA A 353 -32.35 15.57 -0.07
C ALA A 353 -33.04 14.90 -1.28
N GLU A 354 -33.00 15.58 -2.43
CA GLU A 354 -33.64 15.15 -3.68
C GLU A 354 -32.70 14.26 -4.50
N LYS A 355 -31.39 14.49 -4.37
CA LYS A 355 -30.33 13.74 -5.07
C LYS A 355 -29.10 13.62 -4.18
N VAL A 356 -28.63 12.39 -4.01
CA VAL A 356 -27.43 12.09 -3.22
C VAL A 356 -26.45 11.30 -4.07
N ASP A 357 -25.28 11.87 -4.34
CA ASP A 357 -24.16 11.10 -4.88
C ASP A 357 -23.38 10.52 -3.69
N ALA A 358 -23.28 9.20 -3.62
CA ALA A 358 -22.60 8.46 -2.56
C ALA A 358 -21.30 7.85 -3.11
N VAL A 359 -20.17 8.45 -2.75
CA VAL A 359 -18.83 8.01 -3.18
C VAL A 359 -18.24 7.11 -2.10
N GLU A 360 -17.95 5.86 -2.46
CA GLU A 360 -17.32 4.88 -1.58
C GLU A 360 -16.28 4.08 -2.36
N ILE A 361 -15.10 3.91 -1.78
CA ILE A 361 -13.96 3.31 -2.48
C ILE A 361 -14.08 1.77 -2.53
N ASP A 362 -14.64 1.12 -1.50
CA ASP A 362 -14.76 -0.33 -1.43
C ASP A 362 -16.13 -0.83 -1.96
N PRO A 363 -16.18 -1.48 -3.14
CA PRO A 363 -17.42 -2.02 -3.69
C PRO A 363 -18.09 -3.07 -2.79
N LEU A 364 -17.34 -3.77 -1.94
CA LEU A 364 -17.89 -4.77 -1.04
C LEU A 364 -18.63 -4.11 0.13
N ILE A 365 -18.13 -2.99 0.65
CA ILE A 365 -18.82 -2.21 1.69
C ILE A 365 -20.15 -1.66 1.14
N VAL A 366 -20.15 -1.14 -0.08
CA VAL A 366 -21.38 -0.73 -0.79
C VAL A 366 -22.37 -1.90 -0.93
N ALA A 367 -21.89 -3.07 -1.37
CA ALA A 367 -22.74 -4.24 -1.56
C ALA A 367 -23.34 -4.73 -0.23
N LEU A 368 -22.56 -4.68 0.86
CA LEU A 368 -23.03 -4.98 2.21
C LEU A 368 -24.05 -3.94 2.69
N GLY A 369 -23.81 -2.63 2.46
CA GLY A 369 -24.78 -1.57 2.77
C GLY A 369 -26.11 -1.77 2.03
N LYS A 370 -26.08 -2.09 0.74
CA LYS A 370 -27.29 -2.39 -0.06
C LYS A 370 -28.12 -3.54 0.50
N ARG A 371 -27.43 -4.57 1.02
CA ARG A 371 -28.04 -5.81 1.51
C ARG A 371 -28.50 -5.72 2.96
N LEU A 372 -27.70 -5.08 3.82
CA LEU A 372 -27.81 -5.18 5.27
C LEU A 372 -28.22 -3.89 5.97
N HIS A 373 -28.04 -2.71 5.36
CA HIS A 373 -28.37 -1.45 6.04
C HIS A 373 -29.88 -1.39 6.35
N PRO A 374 -30.30 -1.22 7.62
CA PRO A 374 -31.71 -1.31 8.01
C PRO A 374 -32.64 -0.35 7.26
N GLU A 375 -32.20 0.89 7.07
CA GLU A 375 -32.95 1.93 6.35
C GLU A 375 -32.88 1.83 4.81
N LYS A 376 -32.08 0.90 4.28
CA LYS A 376 -31.89 0.65 2.83
C LYS A 376 -31.67 1.92 1.97
N PRO A 377 -30.80 2.87 2.37
CA PRO A 377 -30.62 4.14 1.66
C PRO A 377 -30.21 3.95 0.20
N TYR A 378 -29.34 2.97 -0.07
CA TYR A 378 -28.84 2.64 -1.41
C TYR A 378 -29.88 2.03 -2.36
N GLN A 379 -31.10 1.76 -1.91
CA GLN A 379 -32.21 1.30 -2.76
C GLN A 379 -33.11 2.46 -3.21
N SER A 380 -32.92 3.66 -2.66
CA SER A 380 -33.66 4.85 -3.05
C SER A 380 -33.29 5.29 -4.47
N SER A 381 -34.28 5.67 -5.28
CA SER A 381 -34.07 6.23 -6.62
C SER A 381 -33.37 7.60 -6.61
N LYS A 382 -33.31 8.25 -5.44
CA LYS A 382 -32.62 9.52 -5.22
C LYS A 382 -31.11 9.37 -5.02
N VAL A 383 -30.62 8.14 -4.83
CA VAL A 383 -29.22 7.87 -4.51
C VAL A 383 -28.51 7.32 -5.74
N ASN A 384 -27.41 7.96 -6.14
CA ASN A 384 -26.50 7.46 -7.15
C ASN A 384 -25.20 7.02 -6.47
N ILE A 385 -24.81 5.77 -6.70
CA ILE A 385 -23.68 5.14 -6.02
C ILE A 385 -22.49 5.14 -6.95
N ILE A 386 -21.38 5.67 -6.45
CA ILE A 386 -20.15 5.87 -7.22
C ILE A 386 -19.05 5.10 -6.50
N VAL A 387 -18.61 3.99 -7.09
CA VAL A 387 -17.47 3.23 -6.58
C VAL A 387 -16.19 3.86 -7.10
N ASP A 388 -15.66 4.83 -6.35
CA ASP A 388 -14.44 5.57 -6.69
C ASP A 388 -13.77 6.11 -5.42
N ASP A 389 -12.49 6.44 -5.52
CA ASP A 389 -11.78 7.18 -4.48
C ASP A 389 -12.25 8.65 -4.44
N ALA A 390 -12.26 9.27 -3.26
CA ALA A 390 -12.71 10.64 -3.06
C ALA A 390 -11.95 11.67 -3.92
N ARG A 391 -10.61 11.61 -3.90
CA ARG A 391 -9.74 12.52 -4.67
C ARG A 391 -9.87 12.24 -6.16
N SER A 392 -9.94 10.96 -6.51
CA SER A 392 -10.20 10.48 -7.86
C SER A 392 -11.51 11.05 -8.43
N PHE A 393 -12.57 11.08 -7.62
CA PHE A 393 -13.87 11.64 -7.97
C PHE A 393 -13.81 13.16 -8.14
N PHE A 394 -13.22 13.90 -7.18
CA PHE A 394 -13.11 15.36 -7.30
C PHE A 394 -12.36 15.77 -8.57
N LYS A 395 -11.31 15.05 -8.95
CA LYS A 395 -10.56 15.37 -10.18
C LYS A 395 -11.29 15.01 -11.48
N GLY A 396 -12.25 14.09 -11.42
CA GLY A 396 -12.90 13.51 -12.61
C GLY A 396 -14.33 13.98 -12.87
N SER A 397 -14.93 14.70 -11.93
CA SER A 397 -16.32 15.18 -11.99
C SER A 397 -16.37 16.67 -12.28
N ASP A 398 -17.46 17.14 -12.89
CA ASP A 398 -17.78 18.58 -13.02
C ASP A 398 -19.09 18.93 -12.27
N LYS A 399 -19.60 18.00 -11.46
CA LYS A 399 -20.85 18.21 -10.70
C LYS A 399 -20.63 19.17 -9.53
N HIS A 400 -21.68 19.92 -9.19
CA HIS A 400 -21.68 20.86 -8.07
C HIS A 400 -22.84 20.54 -7.11
N TYR A 401 -22.64 20.76 -5.82
CA TYR A 401 -23.54 20.32 -4.74
C TYR A 401 -23.89 21.48 -3.79
N ASP A 402 -25.08 21.40 -3.20
CA ASP A 402 -25.51 22.31 -2.13
C ASP A 402 -24.77 21.97 -0.82
N MET A 403 -24.40 20.70 -0.65
CA MET A 403 -23.65 20.23 0.51
C MET A 403 -22.70 19.11 0.15
N ILE A 404 -21.47 19.17 0.68
CA ILE A 404 -20.52 18.07 0.65
C ILE A 404 -20.28 17.60 2.10
N VAL A 405 -20.53 16.32 2.34
CA VAL A 405 -20.40 15.68 3.66
C VAL A 405 -19.19 14.75 3.65
N PHE A 406 -18.24 15.03 4.54
CA PHE A 406 -17.15 14.14 4.93
C PHE A 406 -17.51 13.55 6.30
N GLY A 407 -18.23 12.41 6.31
CA GLY A 407 -18.74 11.78 7.53
C GLY A 407 -17.84 10.64 7.99
N PHE A 408 -16.99 10.87 9.00
CA PHE A 408 -16.09 9.85 9.57
C PHE A 408 -15.32 9.03 8.51
N LEU A 409 -14.94 9.66 7.40
CA LEU A 409 -14.33 9.00 6.24
C LEU A 409 -12.98 8.32 6.55
N ASP A 410 -12.39 8.60 7.71
CA ASP A 410 -11.17 7.94 8.16
C ASP A 410 -11.42 6.47 8.50
N SER A 411 -10.71 5.57 7.83
CA SER A 411 -10.82 4.12 8.03
C SER A 411 -10.05 3.62 9.26
N HIS A 412 -9.37 4.51 9.99
CA HIS A 412 -8.48 4.24 11.13
C HIS A 412 -7.32 3.24 10.87
N THR A 413 -7.29 2.60 9.68
CA THR A 413 -6.56 1.35 9.41
C THR A 413 -5.96 1.24 8.01
N LEU A 414 -6.39 2.05 7.02
CA LEU A 414 -5.83 1.99 5.68
C LEU A 414 -4.44 2.61 5.64
N PHE A 415 -3.45 1.79 5.28
CA PHE A 415 -2.12 2.22 4.86
C PHE A 415 -1.86 1.82 3.42
N SER A 416 -1.21 2.71 2.66
CA SER A 416 -0.54 2.38 1.39
C SER A 416 0.27 1.11 1.59
N SER A 417 0.11 0.11 0.72
CA SER A 417 0.64 -1.22 0.99
C SER A 417 2.18 -1.27 1.07
N MET A 418 2.87 -0.32 0.42
CA MET A 418 4.34 -0.25 0.29
C MET A 418 4.94 1.09 0.72
N SER A 419 4.16 1.93 1.41
CA SER A 419 4.64 3.19 2.00
C SER A 419 4.13 3.29 3.42
N SER A 420 4.87 3.99 4.28
CA SER A 420 4.43 4.33 5.65
C SER A 420 3.14 5.17 5.70
N LEU A 421 2.62 5.63 4.57
CA LEU A 421 1.42 6.46 4.48
C LEU A 421 0.11 5.73 4.76
N ARG A 422 -0.79 6.40 5.49
CA ARG A 422 -2.23 6.09 5.48
C ARG A 422 -2.86 6.54 4.15
N LEU A 423 -3.91 5.87 3.69
CA LEU A 423 -4.67 6.32 2.52
C LEU A 423 -5.47 7.59 2.79
N ASP A 424 -6.13 7.60 3.95
CA ASP A 424 -7.04 8.65 4.39
C ASP A 424 -6.31 10.01 4.53
N ASN A 425 -4.98 9.95 4.69
CA ASN A 425 -4.09 11.11 4.71
C ASN A 425 -4.24 12.02 3.48
N PHE A 426 -4.49 11.46 2.29
CA PHE A 426 -4.65 12.27 1.08
C PHE A 426 -6.05 12.87 0.93
N VAL A 427 -7.05 12.35 1.64
CA VAL A 427 -8.39 12.93 1.66
C VAL A 427 -8.48 14.12 2.62
N TYR A 428 -7.59 14.18 3.62
CA TYR A 428 -7.47 15.27 4.59
C TYR A 428 -6.24 16.16 4.36
N THR A 429 -6.11 16.72 3.15
CA THR A 429 -5.10 17.74 2.81
C THR A 429 -5.76 19.05 2.41
N VAL A 430 -4.99 20.14 2.46
CA VAL A 430 -5.39 21.45 1.92
C VAL A 430 -5.85 21.31 0.47
N GLU A 431 -5.11 20.58 -0.37
CA GLU A 431 -5.44 20.37 -1.78
C GLU A 431 -6.74 19.57 -1.96
N SER A 432 -7.00 18.56 -1.13
CA SER A 432 -8.26 17.81 -1.13
C SER A 432 -9.46 18.72 -0.84
N PHE A 433 -9.35 19.58 0.19
CA PHE A 433 -10.41 20.53 0.51
C PHE A 433 -10.57 21.62 -0.56
N GLN A 434 -9.49 22.04 -1.22
CA GLN A 434 -9.57 22.94 -2.38
C GLN A 434 -10.29 22.29 -3.56
N GLU A 435 -10.01 21.02 -3.83
CA GLU A 435 -10.73 20.24 -4.84
C GLU A 435 -12.22 20.13 -4.47
N ALA A 436 -12.54 19.73 -3.23
CA ALA A 436 -13.92 19.65 -2.75
C ALA A 436 -14.66 21.00 -2.85
N LYS A 437 -14.01 22.12 -2.48
CA LYS A 437 -14.59 23.47 -2.59
C LYS A 437 -15.00 23.83 -4.02
N LYS A 438 -14.29 23.35 -5.05
CA LYS A 438 -14.66 23.58 -6.46
C LYS A 438 -15.97 22.89 -6.86
N HIS A 439 -16.42 21.90 -6.09
CA HIS A 439 -17.69 21.20 -6.29
C HIS A 439 -18.83 21.77 -5.45
N LEU A 440 -18.61 22.86 -4.70
CA LEU A 440 -19.70 23.54 -4.03
C LEU A 440 -20.36 24.52 -5.01
N LYS A 441 -21.69 24.65 -4.92
CA LYS A 441 -22.40 25.80 -5.50
C LYS A 441 -22.03 27.08 -4.72
N ASP A 442 -22.43 28.24 -5.22
CA ASP A 442 -22.07 29.55 -4.64
C ASP A 442 -22.46 29.69 -3.15
N ASP A 443 -23.56 29.07 -2.74
CA ASP A 443 -24.08 29.00 -1.36
C ASP A 443 -23.88 27.61 -0.72
N GLY A 444 -23.06 26.76 -1.35
CA GLY A 444 -22.84 25.39 -0.90
C GLY A 444 -21.94 25.31 0.33
N VAL A 445 -22.23 24.37 1.22
CA VAL A 445 -21.49 24.17 2.48
C VAL A 445 -20.73 22.86 2.50
N LEU A 446 -19.54 22.87 3.11
CA LEU A 446 -18.78 21.67 3.42
C LEU A 446 -18.93 21.34 4.91
N CYS A 447 -19.36 20.12 5.19
CA CYS A 447 -19.51 19.57 6.54
C CYS A 447 -18.53 18.43 6.72
N LEU A 448 -17.55 18.61 7.60
CA LEU A 448 -16.56 17.61 7.97
C LEU A 448 -16.80 17.12 9.38
N THR A 449 -17.25 15.89 9.55
CA THR A 449 -17.39 15.24 10.85
C THR A 449 -16.25 14.25 11.05
N PHE A 450 -15.50 14.45 12.14
CA PHE A 450 -14.29 13.67 12.42
C PHE A 450 -14.16 13.39 13.92
N ALA A 451 -13.72 12.18 14.28
CA ALA A 451 -13.42 11.87 15.67
C ALA A 451 -12.10 12.56 16.07
N VAL A 452 -12.14 13.51 17.00
CA VAL A 452 -10.98 14.34 17.39
C VAL A 452 -10.39 13.85 18.73
N PRO A 453 -9.55 12.81 18.77
CA PRO A 453 -9.00 12.26 20.01
C PRO A 453 -7.90 13.14 20.61
N LYS A 454 -7.34 14.08 19.84
CA LYS A 454 -6.33 15.04 20.26
C LYS A 454 -6.67 16.43 19.73
N LYS A 455 -6.54 17.45 20.58
CA LYS A 455 -6.80 18.86 20.23
C LYS A 455 -6.07 19.31 18.97
N TRP A 456 -4.80 18.94 18.81
CA TRP A 456 -3.98 19.34 17.66
C TRP A 456 -4.45 18.75 16.32
N ILE A 457 -5.14 17.59 16.32
CA ILE A 457 -5.76 17.03 15.10
C ILE A 457 -6.91 17.92 14.67
N GLY A 458 -7.81 18.27 15.61
CA GLY A 458 -8.92 19.16 15.35
C GLY A 458 -8.46 20.55 14.91
N LEU A 459 -7.40 21.08 15.54
CA LEU A 459 -6.84 22.37 15.15
C LEU A 459 -6.19 22.32 13.76
N ARG A 460 -5.58 21.20 13.36
CA ARG A 460 -5.09 21.03 11.99
C ARG A 460 -6.22 21.05 10.98
N LEU A 461 -7.30 20.28 11.20
CA LEU A 461 -8.49 20.28 10.34
C LEU A 461 -9.09 21.70 10.23
N PHE A 462 -9.22 22.38 11.37
CA PHE A 462 -9.68 23.77 11.44
C PHE A 462 -8.83 24.70 10.57
N LYS A 463 -7.50 24.71 10.76
CA LYS A 463 -6.59 25.60 10.02
C LYS A 463 -6.53 25.28 8.54
N MET A 464 -6.64 24.00 8.15
CA MET A 464 -6.71 23.62 6.74
C MET A 464 -7.99 24.15 6.08
N LEU A 465 -9.16 24.00 6.73
CA LEU A 465 -10.40 24.56 6.22
C LEU A 465 -10.36 26.09 6.18
N GLU A 466 -9.84 26.76 7.21
CA GLU A 466 -9.65 28.22 7.24
C GLU A 466 -8.78 28.69 6.06
N ALA A 467 -7.66 28.00 5.79
CA ALA A 467 -6.77 28.32 4.69
C ALA A 467 -7.43 28.17 3.30
N VAL A 468 -8.37 27.23 3.14
CA VAL A 468 -9.06 26.97 1.87
C VAL A 468 -10.25 27.88 1.63
N PHE A 469 -11.03 28.14 2.69
CA PHE A 469 -12.26 28.90 2.59
C PHE A 469 -12.05 30.40 2.81
N GLY A 470 -10.97 30.81 3.49
CA GLY A 470 -10.72 32.21 3.84
C GLY A 470 -11.61 32.74 4.97
N GLN A 471 -12.43 31.87 5.56
CA GLN A 471 -13.34 32.13 6.68
C GLN A 471 -13.07 31.06 7.74
N LYS A 472 -13.07 31.44 9.02
CA LYS A 472 -12.88 30.49 10.14
C LYS A 472 -14.01 29.47 10.13
N PRO A 473 -13.75 28.15 10.07
CA PRO A 473 -14.83 27.17 10.12
C PRO A 473 -15.53 27.18 11.49
N LEU A 474 -16.83 26.89 11.53
CA LEU A 474 -17.54 26.68 12.79
C LEU A 474 -17.35 25.24 13.26
N VAL A 475 -17.15 25.04 14.55
CA VAL A 475 -17.02 23.70 15.16
C VAL A 475 -18.26 23.45 16.01
N LEU A 476 -18.98 22.37 15.74
CA LEU A 476 -20.16 21.95 16.50
C LEU A 476 -19.94 20.57 17.12
N GLY A 477 -20.26 20.45 18.41
CA GLY A 477 -20.14 19.19 19.16
C GLY A 477 -18.71 18.66 19.27
N GLY A 478 -17.72 19.54 19.11
CA GLY A 478 -16.28 19.26 19.17
C GLY A 478 -15.73 18.41 18.02
N GLN A 479 -16.57 18.03 17.04
CA GLN A 479 -16.23 17.01 16.04
C GLN A 479 -16.66 17.38 14.62
N THR A 480 -17.65 18.26 14.45
CA THR A 480 -18.14 18.67 13.12
C THR A 480 -17.68 20.07 12.78
N PHE A 481 -16.90 20.20 11.71
CA PHE A 481 -16.38 21.43 11.16
C PHE A 481 -17.22 21.84 9.95
N ILE A 482 -17.65 23.10 9.92
CA ILE A 482 -18.51 23.65 8.86
C ILE A 482 -17.76 24.79 8.18
N ALA A 483 -17.64 24.73 6.87
CA ALA A 483 -16.96 25.74 6.06
C ALA A 483 -17.79 26.12 4.82
N GLY A 484 -17.56 27.33 4.29
CA GLY A 484 -18.29 27.85 3.13
C GLY A 484 -19.65 28.47 3.47
N LEU A 485 -19.88 28.86 4.72
CA LEU A 485 -21.13 29.50 5.13
C LEU A 485 -21.22 30.93 4.57
N SER A 486 -22.43 31.32 4.16
CA SER A 486 -22.73 32.73 3.91
C SER A 486 -22.52 33.55 5.20
N ASP A 487 -22.17 34.84 5.07
CA ASP A 487 -21.94 35.71 6.24
C ASP A 487 -23.12 35.72 7.21
N LYS A 488 -24.36 35.72 6.67
CA LYS A 488 -25.58 35.64 7.47
C LYS A 488 -25.67 34.32 8.25
N SER A 489 -25.50 33.18 7.56
CA SER A 489 -25.54 31.86 8.19
C SER A 489 -24.42 31.68 9.22
N TYR A 490 -23.27 32.31 8.96
CA TYR A 490 -22.13 32.31 9.89
C TYR A 490 -22.48 32.99 11.21
N GLU A 491 -23.00 34.22 11.15
CA GLU A 491 -23.39 34.98 12.34
C GLU A 491 -24.48 34.26 13.16
N GLU A 492 -25.46 33.64 12.50
CA GLU A 492 -26.53 32.88 13.14
C GLU A 492 -26.01 31.64 13.89
N LEU A 493 -25.04 30.92 13.31
CA LEU A 493 -24.54 29.65 13.84
C LEU A 493 -23.36 29.82 14.82
N GLN A 494 -22.62 30.92 14.75
CA GLN A 494 -21.44 31.16 15.57
C GLN A 494 -21.73 31.13 17.07
N ALA A 495 -22.93 31.56 17.49
CA ALA A 495 -23.33 31.58 18.90
C ALA A 495 -23.37 30.17 19.55
N GLY A 496 -23.57 29.12 18.75
CA GLY A 496 -23.60 27.72 19.20
C GLY A 496 -22.29 26.96 18.94
N ALA A 497 -21.26 27.62 18.40
CA ALA A 497 -20.01 26.98 18.03
C ALA A 497 -19.05 26.84 19.21
N ASP A 498 -18.35 25.70 19.25
CA ASP A 498 -17.31 25.42 20.21
C ASP A 498 -16.09 26.31 19.94
N ALA A 499 -15.52 26.85 21.02
CA ALA A 499 -14.31 27.66 20.93
C ALA A 499 -13.08 26.77 20.69
N LEU A 500 -12.63 26.71 19.44
CA LEU A 500 -11.30 26.18 19.09
C LEU A 500 -10.34 27.37 18.87
N THR A 501 -9.49 27.68 19.84
CA THR A 501 -8.52 28.77 19.71
C THR A 501 -7.28 28.32 18.93
N ALA A 502 -6.84 29.15 17.98
CA ALA A 502 -5.85 28.81 16.96
C ALA A 502 -4.39 29.21 17.30
N ASP A 503 -4.09 29.42 18.58
CA ASP A 503 -2.82 30.00 19.03
C ASP A 503 -1.62 29.03 18.92
N GLU A 504 -1.87 27.73 18.78
CA GLU A 504 -0.80 26.74 18.57
C GLU A 504 -0.41 26.69 17.09
N ASP A 505 0.87 26.94 16.77
CA ASP A 505 1.40 26.72 15.42
C ASP A 505 1.49 25.22 15.13
N ILE A 506 0.73 24.76 14.13
CA ILE A 506 0.65 23.34 13.75
C ILE A 506 0.85 23.25 12.25
N PRO A 507 1.75 22.38 11.75
CA PRO A 507 1.93 22.20 10.32
C PRO A 507 0.63 21.69 9.69
N LEU A 508 0.24 22.32 8.57
CA LEU A 508 -0.89 21.86 7.76
C LEU A 508 -0.52 20.56 7.04
N ALA A 509 -1.50 19.67 6.89
CA ALA A 509 -1.35 18.52 6.00
C ALA A 509 -1.59 18.97 4.56
N VAL A 510 -0.61 18.72 3.70
CA VAL A 510 -0.63 19.04 2.27
C VAL A 510 -0.29 17.77 1.49
N ASP A 511 -0.57 17.70 0.19
CA ASP A 511 -0.27 16.49 -0.61
C ASP A 511 1.22 16.08 -0.53
N ASP A 512 2.14 17.02 -0.35
CA ASP A 512 3.57 16.74 -0.15
C ASP A 512 3.91 16.23 1.27
N TRP A 513 3.11 16.56 2.28
CA TRP A 513 3.25 16.13 3.67
C TRP A 513 1.87 15.83 4.27
N PRO A 514 1.25 14.69 3.92
CA PRO A 514 -0.18 14.45 4.18
C PRO A 514 -0.42 13.82 5.57
N TYR A 515 0.42 14.10 6.57
CA TYR A 515 0.40 13.35 7.83
C TYR A 515 -0.57 13.94 8.87
N LEU A 516 -1.87 13.63 8.74
CA LEU A 516 -2.92 14.10 9.67
C LEU A 516 -2.66 13.69 11.13
N TYR A 517 -2.00 12.57 11.37
CA TYR A 517 -1.80 11.99 12.71
C TYR A 517 -0.44 12.26 13.36
N MET A 518 0.41 13.06 12.72
CA MET A 518 1.69 13.47 13.29
C MET A 518 1.59 14.87 13.85
N LYS A 519 1.98 15.12 15.11
CA LYS A 519 1.89 16.46 15.68
C LYS A 519 2.82 17.47 14.97
N GLU A 520 4.04 17.04 14.67
CA GLU A 520 5.14 17.87 14.14
C GLU A 520 5.88 17.13 13.01
N ARG A 521 6.63 17.88 12.17
CA ARG A 521 7.49 17.32 11.12
C ARG A 521 8.77 16.73 11.70
N LYS A 522 8.70 15.51 12.22
CA LYS A 522 9.86 14.78 12.78
C LYS A 522 9.68 13.28 12.62
N ILE A 523 10.78 12.52 12.56
CA ILE A 523 10.69 11.04 12.64
C ILE A 523 10.34 10.67 14.09
N PRO A 524 9.20 10.00 14.35
CA PRO A 524 8.85 9.62 15.72
C PRO A 524 9.92 8.72 16.35
N SER A 525 10.08 8.85 17.65
CA SER A 525 11.10 8.17 18.45
C SER A 525 11.10 6.67 18.26
N VAL A 526 9.92 6.05 18.27
CA VAL A 526 9.74 4.61 18.07
C VAL A 526 10.18 4.19 16.67
N TYR A 527 9.94 5.02 15.66
CA TYR A 527 10.29 4.69 14.27
C TYR A 527 11.80 4.60 14.10
N TRP A 528 12.55 5.61 14.51
CA TRP A 528 14.01 5.55 14.37
C TRP A 528 14.63 4.47 15.28
N GLN A 529 14.06 4.20 16.46
CA GLN A 529 14.50 3.09 17.33
C GLN A 529 14.33 1.73 16.64
N VAL A 530 13.17 1.49 16.04
CA VAL A 530 12.90 0.28 15.25
C VAL A 530 13.83 0.22 14.04
N LEU A 531 13.97 1.30 13.28
CA LEU A 531 14.82 1.33 12.07
C LEU A 531 16.29 1.07 12.42
N LEU A 532 16.81 1.66 13.50
CA LEU A 532 18.18 1.45 13.95
C LEU A 532 18.41 0.02 14.44
N LEU A 533 17.47 -0.53 15.22
CA LEU A 533 17.51 -1.91 15.69
C LEU A 533 17.54 -2.89 14.51
N LEU A 534 16.65 -2.70 13.53
CA LEU A 534 16.56 -3.58 12.38
C LEU A 534 17.73 -3.40 11.41
N ALA A 535 18.25 -2.18 11.24
CA ALA A 535 19.48 -1.94 10.49
C ALA A 535 20.68 -2.65 11.14
N ALA A 536 20.80 -2.62 12.47
CA ALA A 536 21.83 -3.34 13.20
C ALA A 536 21.71 -4.86 13.03
N ILE A 537 20.50 -5.41 13.17
CA ILE A 537 20.22 -6.84 12.94
C ILE A 537 20.55 -7.24 11.51
N SER A 538 20.15 -6.41 10.53
CA SER A 538 20.42 -6.65 9.12
C SER A 538 21.92 -6.67 8.85
N LEU A 539 22.67 -5.69 9.38
CA LEU A 539 24.11 -5.61 9.25
C LEU A 539 24.79 -6.85 9.86
N VAL A 540 24.40 -7.25 11.07
CA VAL A 540 24.92 -8.47 11.72
C VAL A 540 24.61 -9.71 10.89
N ALA A 541 23.37 -9.86 10.40
CA ALA A 541 22.98 -10.99 9.57
C ALA A 541 23.82 -11.08 8.28
N ILE A 542 24.04 -9.95 7.61
CA ILE A 542 24.86 -9.86 6.39
C ILE A 542 26.32 -10.24 6.70
N LEU A 543 26.93 -9.62 7.71
CA LEU A 543 28.32 -9.84 8.08
C LEU A 543 28.56 -11.29 8.57
N TRP A 544 27.59 -11.88 9.25
CA TRP A 544 27.69 -13.24 9.76
C TRP A 544 27.56 -14.30 8.66
N VAL A 545 26.63 -14.10 7.72
CA VAL A 545 26.36 -15.09 6.66
C VAL A 545 27.37 -14.99 5.50
N PHE A 546 27.86 -13.78 5.22
CA PHE A 546 28.78 -13.54 4.13
C PHE A 546 29.89 -12.56 4.58
N PRO A 547 30.99 -13.04 5.18
CA PRO A 547 32.13 -12.18 5.51
C PRO A 547 32.74 -11.52 4.26
N GLU A 548 32.62 -12.17 3.10
CA GLU A 548 32.99 -11.61 1.80
C GLU A 548 32.01 -10.51 1.32
N ALA A 549 30.88 -10.27 2.01
CA ALA A 549 29.96 -9.13 1.78
C ALA A 549 30.64 -7.78 1.96
N THR A 550 31.82 -7.77 2.59
CA THR A 550 32.73 -6.62 2.60
C THR A 550 33.09 -6.14 1.19
N ARG A 551 32.95 -6.98 0.15
CA ARG A 551 33.06 -6.60 -1.27
C ARG A 551 31.74 -6.03 -1.82
N ILE A 552 31.30 -4.89 -1.28
CA ILE A 552 30.13 -4.17 -1.82
C ILE A 552 30.51 -3.54 -3.16
N ASP A 553 29.71 -3.80 -4.20
CA ASP A 553 29.77 -3.00 -5.41
C ASP A 553 28.98 -1.70 -5.20
N TRP A 554 29.68 -0.64 -4.80
CA TRP A 554 29.10 0.66 -4.47
C TRP A 554 28.27 1.26 -5.61
N HIS A 555 28.61 0.98 -6.87
CA HIS A 555 27.80 1.46 -8.01
C HIS A 555 26.41 0.83 -7.99
N PHE A 556 26.33 -0.50 -7.86
CA PHE A 556 25.06 -1.22 -7.77
C PHE A 556 24.31 -0.96 -6.46
N PHE A 557 25.03 -0.78 -5.35
CA PHE A 557 24.44 -0.39 -4.07
C PHE A 557 23.69 0.94 -4.17
N PHE A 558 24.33 1.99 -4.70
CA PHE A 558 23.66 3.27 -4.86
C PHE A 558 22.54 3.24 -5.92
N LEU A 559 22.67 2.42 -6.98
CA LEU A 559 21.56 2.19 -7.91
C LEU A 559 20.35 1.61 -7.20
N GLY A 560 20.54 0.57 -6.39
CA GLY A 560 19.47 -0.08 -5.64
C GLY A 560 18.79 0.87 -4.65
N ALA A 561 19.58 1.65 -3.90
CA ALA A 561 19.07 2.63 -2.95
C ALA A 561 18.20 3.69 -3.62
N ALA A 562 18.68 4.26 -4.73
CA ALA A 562 17.95 5.27 -5.47
C ALA A 562 16.69 4.69 -6.17
N PHE A 563 16.80 3.47 -6.69
CA PHE A 563 15.71 2.77 -7.36
C PHE A 563 14.54 2.52 -6.41
N LEU A 564 14.79 1.92 -5.23
CA LEU A 564 13.70 1.64 -4.29
C LEU A 564 13.03 2.93 -3.80
N LEU A 565 13.80 4.00 -3.59
CA LEU A 565 13.25 5.27 -3.14
C LEU A 565 12.30 5.89 -4.19
N ILE A 566 12.67 5.84 -5.47
CA ILE A 566 11.78 6.29 -6.56
C ILE A 566 10.58 5.37 -6.70
N GLU A 567 10.77 4.05 -6.57
CA GLU A 567 9.68 3.09 -6.65
C GLU A 567 8.62 3.38 -5.58
N ILE A 568 9.02 3.52 -4.30
CA ILE A 568 8.09 3.83 -3.21
C ILE A 568 7.39 5.17 -3.46
N LYS A 569 8.14 6.21 -3.87
CA LYS A 569 7.57 7.52 -4.19
C LYS A 569 6.60 7.44 -5.38
N GLY A 570 6.90 6.64 -6.39
CA GLY A 570 6.02 6.38 -7.53
C GLY A 570 4.73 5.67 -7.12
N ILE A 571 4.80 4.70 -6.21
CA ILE A 571 3.62 4.05 -5.61
C ILE A 571 2.76 5.09 -4.89
N THR A 572 3.36 5.97 -4.10
CA THR A 572 2.64 7.05 -3.42
C THR A 572 1.97 8.03 -4.39
N ASP A 573 2.65 8.46 -5.46
CA ASP A 573 2.09 9.36 -6.47
C ASP A 573 0.90 8.74 -7.23
N VAL A 574 0.98 7.45 -7.55
CA VAL A 574 -0.10 6.75 -8.23
C VAL A 574 -1.25 6.49 -7.27
N ALA A 575 -0.98 6.17 -6.00
CA ALA A 575 -2.01 6.07 -4.96
C ALA A 575 -2.80 7.38 -4.81
N LEU A 576 -2.14 8.53 -4.93
CA LEU A 576 -2.75 9.87 -4.97
C LEU A 576 -3.70 10.11 -6.16
N LEU A 577 -3.49 9.42 -7.28
CA LEU A 577 -4.23 9.64 -8.52
C LEU A 577 -5.35 8.62 -8.75
N PHE A 578 -5.17 7.40 -8.24
CA PHE A 578 -6.04 6.26 -8.53
C PHE A 578 -6.56 5.54 -7.26
N GLY A 579 -6.25 6.06 -6.07
CA GLY A 579 -6.47 5.36 -4.80
C GLY A 579 -5.43 4.25 -4.56
N SER A 580 -5.37 3.69 -3.36
CA SER A 580 -4.41 2.62 -3.01
C SER A 580 -5.14 1.31 -2.76
N THR A 581 -5.18 0.47 -3.80
CA THR A 581 -5.69 -0.90 -3.71
C THR A 581 -4.57 -1.88 -3.95
N TRP A 582 -4.75 -3.14 -3.56
CA TRP A 582 -3.86 -4.20 -4.04
C TRP A 582 -3.80 -4.27 -5.57
N ILE A 583 -4.88 -3.89 -6.26
CA ILE A 583 -4.93 -3.80 -7.72
C ILE A 583 -4.06 -2.64 -8.23
N VAL A 584 -4.21 -1.43 -7.68
CA VAL A 584 -3.42 -0.25 -8.06
C VAL A 584 -1.95 -0.46 -7.73
N ASN A 585 -1.63 -1.00 -6.55
CA ASN A 585 -0.25 -1.34 -6.19
C ASN A 585 0.33 -2.38 -7.16
N SER A 586 -0.46 -3.38 -7.56
CA SER A 586 -0.05 -4.35 -8.59
C SER A 586 0.18 -3.69 -9.96
N ILE A 587 -0.62 -2.69 -10.33
CA ILE A 587 -0.44 -1.89 -11.56
C ILE A 587 0.85 -1.08 -11.47
N VAL A 588 1.15 -0.44 -10.33
CA VAL A 588 2.38 0.32 -10.15
C VAL A 588 3.60 -0.57 -10.26
N ILE A 589 3.65 -1.65 -9.46
CA ILE A 589 4.75 -2.63 -9.51
C ILE A 589 4.89 -3.16 -10.94
N SER A 590 3.77 -3.48 -11.61
CA SER A 590 3.80 -3.90 -13.01
C SER A 590 4.39 -2.85 -13.93
N SER A 591 4.07 -1.56 -13.76
CA SER A 591 4.63 -0.48 -14.57
C SER A 591 6.14 -0.36 -14.40
N VAL A 592 6.64 -0.51 -13.17
CA VAL A 592 8.08 -0.54 -12.85
C VAL A 592 8.75 -1.71 -13.56
N LEU A 593 8.21 -2.93 -13.40
CA LEU A 593 8.75 -4.14 -14.02
C LEU A 593 8.70 -4.08 -15.55
N ILE A 594 7.64 -3.50 -16.14
CA ILE A 594 7.53 -3.29 -17.58
C ILE A 594 8.59 -2.30 -18.06
N MET A 595 8.83 -1.20 -17.36
CA MET A 595 9.89 -0.24 -17.73
C MET A 595 11.27 -0.89 -17.68
N ILE A 596 11.52 -1.78 -16.71
CA ILE A 596 12.75 -2.57 -16.65
C ILE A 596 12.84 -3.55 -17.84
N LEU A 597 11.75 -4.23 -18.21
CA LEU A 597 11.73 -5.12 -19.38
C LEU A 597 11.99 -4.35 -20.68
N LEU A 598 11.40 -3.16 -20.83
CA LEU A 598 11.65 -2.27 -21.96
C LEU A 598 13.10 -1.81 -22.00
N ALA A 599 13.69 -1.47 -20.85
CA ALA A 599 15.11 -1.12 -20.75
C ALA A 599 16.02 -2.29 -21.14
N ASN A 600 15.71 -3.51 -20.70
CA ASN A 600 16.46 -4.71 -21.09
C ASN A 600 16.35 -5.00 -22.58
N LEU A 601 15.16 -4.84 -23.16
CA LEU A 601 14.92 -4.98 -24.60
C LEU A 601 15.68 -3.90 -25.41
N TYR A 602 15.78 -2.70 -24.86
CA TYR A 602 16.60 -1.64 -25.46
C TYR A 602 18.09 -2.01 -25.45
N ILE A 603 18.62 -2.46 -24.32
CA ILE A 603 20.04 -2.86 -24.15
C ILE A 603 20.42 -4.11 -24.96
N SER A 604 19.46 -5.00 -25.25
CA SER A 604 19.72 -6.15 -26.12
C SER A 604 19.90 -5.75 -27.58
N LYS A 605 19.28 -4.64 -28.01
CA LYS A 605 19.34 -4.11 -29.38
C LYS A 605 20.39 -3.02 -29.56
N VAL A 606 20.67 -2.25 -28.52
CA VAL A 606 21.54 -1.06 -28.57
C VAL A 606 22.77 -1.27 -27.71
N ASN A 607 23.95 -1.13 -28.31
CA ASN A 607 25.21 -1.09 -27.56
C ASN A 607 25.50 0.32 -27.08
N ILE A 608 25.46 0.52 -25.76
CA ILE A 608 25.75 1.82 -25.14
C ILE A 608 27.26 2.06 -25.09
N SER A 609 27.71 3.05 -25.87
CA SER A 609 29.08 3.58 -25.85
C SER A 609 29.31 4.52 -24.66
N ASP A 610 28.40 5.47 -24.43
CA ASP A 610 28.48 6.43 -23.31
C ASP A 610 27.28 6.31 -22.37
N ILE A 611 27.53 5.81 -21.15
CA ILE A 611 26.52 5.66 -20.11
C ILE A 611 26.14 7.02 -19.48
N LYS A 612 26.97 8.05 -19.62
CA LYS A 612 26.75 9.38 -19.02
C LYS A 612 25.49 10.04 -19.56
N ILE A 613 25.18 9.84 -20.85
CA ILE A 613 23.98 10.38 -21.49
C ILE A 613 22.73 9.90 -20.75
N TYR A 614 22.69 8.63 -20.35
CA TYR A 614 21.54 8.07 -19.63
C TYR A 614 21.45 8.57 -18.19
N TYR A 615 22.58 8.87 -17.53
CA TYR A 615 22.57 9.58 -16.25
C TYR A 615 22.03 11.00 -16.39
N ILE A 616 22.38 11.72 -17.46
CA ILE A 616 21.84 13.07 -17.72
C ILE A 616 20.33 13.00 -17.94
N LEU A 617 19.86 12.06 -18.78
CA LEU A 617 18.42 11.83 -19.02
C LEU A 617 17.68 11.44 -17.74
N LEU A 618 18.29 10.58 -16.90
CA LEU A 618 17.74 10.22 -15.60
C LEU A 618 17.62 11.45 -14.69
N MET A 619 18.67 12.25 -14.53
CA MET A 619 18.64 13.47 -13.70
C MET A 619 17.62 14.48 -14.23
N ALA A 620 17.53 14.66 -15.54
CA ALA A 620 16.55 15.54 -16.16
C ALA A 620 15.11 15.05 -15.91
N SER A 621 14.86 13.74 -16.03
CA SER A 621 13.55 13.16 -15.75
C SER A 621 13.16 13.30 -14.27
N LEU A 622 14.11 13.12 -13.35
CA LEU A 622 13.87 13.31 -11.91
C LEU A 622 13.60 14.78 -11.57
N LEU A 623 14.37 15.70 -12.15
CA LEU A 623 14.15 17.13 -11.98
C LEU A 623 12.76 17.53 -12.50
N LEU A 624 12.34 16.99 -13.65
CA LEU A 624 10.99 17.21 -14.16
C LEU A 624 9.92 16.68 -13.19
N SER A 625 10.09 15.47 -12.66
CA SER A 625 9.19 14.90 -11.63
C SER A 625 9.18 15.69 -10.32
N TYR A 626 10.26 16.42 -10.00
CA TYR A 626 10.33 17.28 -8.82
C TYR A 626 9.58 18.60 -9.03
N LEU A 627 9.69 19.17 -10.24
CA LEU A 627 9.09 20.44 -10.60
C LEU A 627 7.58 20.32 -10.89
N VAL A 628 7.11 19.17 -11.36
CA VAL A 628 5.70 18.93 -11.72
C VAL A 628 4.98 18.18 -10.59
N PRO A 629 4.02 18.81 -9.89
CA PRO A 629 3.24 18.15 -8.85
C PRO A 629 2.39 17.01 -9.43
N PRO A 630 2.36 15.81 -8.83
CA PRO A 630 1.52 14.70 -9.30
C PRO A 630 0.04 15.08 -9.40
N GLY A 631 -0.47 15.84 -8.43
CA GLY A 631 -1.86 16.28 -8.39
C GLY A 631 -2.31 17.17 -9.57
N SER A 632 -1.36 17.77 -10.30
CA SER A 632 -1.65 18.57 -11.50
C SER A 632 -1.81 17.73 -12.78
N LEU A 633 -1.45 16.45 -12.73
CA LEU A 633 -1.49 15.57 -13.89
C LEU A 633 -2.89 14.96 -14.07
N LEU A 634 -3.40 15.02 -15.29
CA LEU A 634 -4.64 14.31 -15.66
C LEU A 634 -4.44 12.79 -15.59
N LYS A 635 -5.50 12.05 -15.29
CA LYS A 635 -5.46 10.58 -15.36
C LYS A 635 -5.18 10.14 -16.80
N GLY A 636 -4.20 9.25 -16.98
CA GLY A 636 -3.98 8.60 -18.27
C GLY A 636 -2.54 8.15 -18.50
N VAL A 637 -2.35 7.57 -19.68
CA VAL A 637 -1.09 6.94 -20.11
C VAL A 637 0.08 7.93 -20.10
N ILE A 638 -0.14 9.20 -20.46
CA ILE A 638 0.91 10.22 -20.49
C ILE A 638 1.47 10.47 -19.08
N SER A 639 0.60 10.61 -18.09
CA SER A 639 0.99 10.82 -16.69
C SER A 639 1.70 9.60 -16.12
N SER A 640 1.22 8.38 -16.44
CA SER A 640 1.91 7.15 -16.06
C SER A 640 3.29 7.01 -16.71
N LEU A 641 3.44 7.40 -17.99
CA LEU A 641 4.73 7.40 -18.68
C LEU A 641 5.68 8.44 -18.09
N LEU A 642 5.20 9.63 -17.76
CA LEU A 642 6.01 10.70 -17.17
C LEU A 642 6.50 10.33 -15.77
N LEU A 643 5.63 9.75 -14.95
CA LEU A 643 5.97 9.28 -13.60
C LEU A 643 6.94 8.08 -13.61
N SER A 644 6.89 7.24 -14.65
CA SER A 644 7.75 6.06 -14.77
C SER A 644 9.01 6.25 -15.62
N ALA A 645 9.17 7.39 -16.29
CA ALA A 645 10.33 7.69 -17.13
C ALA A 645 11.70 7.57 -16.39
N PRO A 646 11.85 8.04 -15.14
CA PRO A 646 13.10 7.83 -14.39
C PRO A 646 13.46 6.35 -14.23
N LEU A 647 12.48 5.48 -14.05
CA LEU A 647 12.68 4.04 -13.88
C LEU A 647 13.21 3.38 -15.15
N PHE A 648 12.80 3.84 -16.33
CA PHE A 648 13.34 3.36 -17.60
C PHE A 648 14.82 3.72 -17.77
N PHE A 649 15.19 4.97 -17.52
CA PHE A 649 16.61 5.38 -17.62
C PHE A 649 17.48 4.70 -16.56
N ALA A 650 16.98 4.57 -15.32
CA ALA A 650 17.65 3.81 -14.28
C ALA A 650 17.83 2.32 -14.68
N GLY A 651 16.79 1.71 -15.25
CA GLY A 651 16.82 0.35 -15.78
C GLY A 651 17.86 0.16 -16.89
N ILE A 652 18.00 1.14 -17.79
CA ILE A 652 19.02 1.13 -18.85
C ILE A 652 20.43 1.15 -18.23
N ILE A 653 20.68 2.05 -17.27
CA ILE A 653 21.97 2.17 -16.58
C ILE A 653 22.31 0.85 -15.88
N PHE A 654 21.36 0.31 -15.12
CA PHE A 654 21.52 -0.96 -14.41
C PHE A 654 21.83 -2.11 -15.38
N ALA A 655 21.02 -2.30 -16.42
CA ALA A 655 21.19 -3.39 -17.38
C ALA A 655 22.50 -3.27 -18.19
N ALA A 656 22.89 -2.03 -18.56
CA ALA A 656 24.16 -1.78 -19.24
C ALA A 656 25.37 -2.08 -18.36
N SER A 657 25.31 -1.73 -17.08
CA SER A 657 26.34 -2.05 -16.10
C SER A 657 26.39 -3.56 -15.83
N LEU A 658 25.23 -4.20 -15.69
CA LEU A 658 25.12 -5.65 -15.42
C LEU A 658 25.70 -6.47 -16.57
N LYS A 659 25.47 -6.06 -17.83
CA LYS A 659 26.06 -6.68 -19.04
C LYS A 659 27.58 -6.80 -18.97
N LYS A 660 28.26 -5.89 -18.26
CA LYS A 660 29.73 -5.80 -18.15
C LYS A 660 30.27 -6.51 -16.91
N THR A 661 29.41 -6.96 -16.00
CA THR A 661 29.80 -7.59 -14.73
C THR A 661 30.02 -9.09 -14.90
N ARG A 662 31.12 -9.60 -14.34
CA ARG A 662 31.43 -11.05 -14.30
C ARG A 662 30.82 -11.77 -13.09
N GLU A 663 30.64 -11.04 -11.99
CA GLU A 663 30.09 -11.55 -10.72
C GLU A 663 28.67 -11.02 -10.52
N ILE A 664 27.71 -11.61 -11.23
CA ILE A 664 26.29 -11.23 -11.20
C ILE A 664 25.76 -11.28 -9.77
N GLU A 665 26.23 -12.25 -8.97
CA GLU A 665 25.73 -12.47 -7.62
C GLU A 665 26.07 -11.33 -6.66
N ILE A 666 27.27 -10.76 -6.79
CA ILE A 666 27.70 -9.61 -5.97
C ILE A 666 27.01 -8.33 -6.40
N ALA A 667 26.83 -8.12 -7.72
CA ALA A 667 26.12 -6.94 -8.22
C ALA A 667 24.64 -6.93 -7.77
N PHE A 668 23.93 -8.06 -7.92
CA PHE A 668 22.54 -8.16 -7.46
C PHE A 668 22.43 -8.08 -5.94
N GLY A 669 23.31 -8.76 -5.20
CA GLY A 669 23.35 -8.67 -3.74
C GLY A 669 23.57 -7.22 -3.27
N SER A 670 24.54 -6.52 -3.85
CA SER A 670 24.81 -5.11 -3.54
C SER A 670 23.61 -4.21 -3.87
N ASN A 671 22.95 -4.45 -5.01
CA ASN A 671 21.74 -3.71 -5.39
C ASN A 671 20.58 -3.93 -4.40
N LEU A 672 20.32 -5.16 -3.97
CA LEU A 672 19.29 -5.45 -2.98
C LEU A 672 19.62 -4.83 -1.60
N LEU A 673 20.88 -4.85 -1.18
CA LEU A 673 21.33 -4.17 0.05
C LEU A 673 21.18 -2.64 -0.05
N GLY A 674 21.48 -2.09 -1.22
CA GLY A 674 21.21 -0.70 -1.52
C GLY A 674 19.74 -0.37 -1.39
N ALA A 675 18.88 -1.19 -2.00
CA ALA A 675 17.43 -1.04 -1.92
C ALA A 675 16.95 -0.97 -0.47
N VAL A 676 17.47 -1.81 0.44
CA VAL A 676 17.17 -1.74 1.88
C VAL A 676 17.44 -0.33 2.45
N ILE A 677 18.60 0.27 2.16
CA ILE A 677 18.90 1.65 2.58
C ILE A 677 17.93 2.64 1.94
N GLY A 678 17.59 2.48 0.67
CA GLY A 678 16.56 3.28 -0.01
C GLY A 678 15.22 3.24 0.72
N GLY A 679 14.80 2.05 1.17
CA GLY A 679 13.57 1.86 1.94
C GLY A 679 13.62 2.51 3.32
N LEU A 680 14.79 2.52 3.99
CA LEU A 680 14.98 3.25 5.24
C LEU A 680 14.98 4.78 5.03
N LEU A 681 15.52 5.26 3.90
CA LEU A 681 15.55 6.68 3.55
C LEU A 681 14.16 7.25 3.23
N GLU A 682 13.17 6.43 2.91
CA GLU A 682 11.78 6.86 2.70
C GLU A 682 11.23 7.62 3.92
N TYR A 683 11.61 7.23 5.15
CA TYR A 683 11.16 7.90 6.37
C TYR A 683 11.61 9.37 6.49
N ALA A 684 12.55 9.83 5.64
CA ALA A 684 12.86 11.26 5.53
C ALA A 684 11.64 12.10 5.07
N SER A 685 10.67 11.48 4.40
CA SER A 685 9.40 12.12 3.99
C SER A 685 8.58 12.61 5.19
N LEU A 686 8.69 11.97 6.36
CA LEU A 686 8.04 12.39 7.60
C LEU A 686 8.51 13.79 8.08
N VAL A 687 9.70 14.21 7.67
CA VAL A 687 10.30 15.51 8.03
C VAL A 687 10.18 16.50 6.89
N TYR A 688 10.57 16.08 5.68
CA TYR A 688 10.78 16.99 4.55
C TYR A 688 9.72 16.88 3.44
N GLY A 689 8.75 15.97 3.56
CA GLY A 689 7.75 15.70 2.52
C GLY A 689 8.24 14.79 1.39
N PHE A 690 7.34 14.28 0.56
CA PHE A 690 7.62 13.28 -0.48
C PHE A 690 8.48 13.81 -1.63
N ARG A 691 8.33 15.08 -2.01
CA ARG A 691 9.15 15.70 -3.07
C ARG A 691 10.63 15.66 -2.71
N SER A 692 10.98 15.77 -1.43
CA SER A 692 12.38 15.69 -0.98
C SER A 692 13.04 14.36 -1.31
N LEU A 693 12.28 13.26 -1.40
CA LEU A 693 12.81 11.94 -1.74
C LEU A 693 13.41 11.89 -3.15
N ILE A 694 12.91 12.72 -4.09
CA ILE A 694 13.51 12.83 -5.42
C ILE A 694 14.92 13.41 -5.32
N LEU A 695 15.14 14.41 -4.47
CA LEU A 695 16.46 15.03 -4.29
C LEU A 695 17.46 14.03 -3.69
N VAL A 696 17.00 13.22 -2.74
CA VAL A 696 17.78 12.12 -2.16
C VAL A 696 18.12 11.08 -3.25
N ALA A 697 17.15 10.70 -4.09
CA ALA A 697 17.39 9.78 -5.20
C ALA A 697 18.40 10.34 -6.22
N MET A 698 18.31 11.63 -6.56
CA MET A 698 19.26 12.31 -7.44
C MET A 698 20.69 12.25 -6.88
N LEU A 699 20.86 12.53 -5.58
CA LEU A 699 22.15 12.40 -4.90
C LEU A 699 22.69 10.97 -4.97
N LEU A 700 21.85 9.96 -4.69
CA LEU A 700 22.25 8.56 -4.74
C LEU A 700 22.67 8.12 -6.16
N TYR A 701 21.97 8.53 -7.21
CA TYR A 701 22.42 8.27 -8.58
C TYR A 701 23.72 8.99 -8.93
N ALA A 702 23.93 10.22 -8.45
CA ALA A 702 25.21 10.91 -8.62
C ALA A 702 26.36 10.15 -7.95
N LEU A 703 26.14 9.62 -6.73
CA LEU A 703 27.10 8.76 -6.03
C LEU A 703 27.35 7.44 -6.78
N SER A 704 26.31 6.86 -7.38
CA SER A 704 26.43 5.68 -8.24
C SER A 704 27.33 5.94 -9.45
N LEU A 705 27.17 7.10 -10.10
CA LEU A 705 28.01 7.52 -11.22
C LEU A 705 29.47 7.74 -10.79
N LEU A 706 29.69 8.39 -9.65
CA LEU A 706 31.02 8.59 -9.08
C LEU A 706 31.71 7.24 -8.77
N ALA A 707 31.01 6.31 -8.13
CA ALA A 707 31.51 4.97 -7.84
C ALA A 707 31.90 4.21 -9.12
N LEU A 708 31.12 4.37 -10.20
CA LEU A 708 31.41 3.77 -11.50
C LEU A 708 32.71 4.33 -12.11
N PHE A 709 32.97 5.63 -11.99
CA PHE A 709 34.21 6.25 -12.47
C PHE A 709 35.43 5.80 -11.67
N ILE A 710 35.32 5.77 -10.35
CA ILE A 710 36.41 5.32 -9.47
C ILE A 710 36.80 3.87 -9.83
N LYS A 711 35.81 2.99 -10.01
CA LYS A 711 36.03 1.59 -10.41
C LYS A 711 36.76 1.47 -11.75
N ARG A 712 36.39 2.27 -12.75
CA ARG A 712 37.06 2.29 -14.06
C ARG A 712 38.49 2.84 -13.98
N GLY A 713 38.72 3.87 -13.17
CA GLY A 713 40.06 4.42 -12.94
C GLY A 713 41.01 3.42 -12.30
N HIS A 714 40.53 2.64 -11.33
CA HIS A 714 41.33 1.59 -10.68
C HIS A 714 41.68 0.44 -11.65
N LEU A 715 40.73 0.03 -12.50
CA LEU A 715 40.96 -0.98 -13.53
C LEU A 715 41.87 -0.52 -14.68
N ALA A 716 41.99 0.79 -14.91
CA ALA A 716 42.89 1.35 -15.91
C ALA A 716 44.32 1.60 -15.37
N ALA A 717 44.47 1.65 -14.04
CA ALA A 717 45.75 1.81 -13.35
C ALA A 717 46.43 0.47 -12.98
N MET A 718 45.67 -0.63 -13.00
CA MET A 718 46.15 -2.02 -12.94
C MET A 718 46.45 -2.53 -14.34
#